data_AF-A0A1Q9C113-F1
#
_entry.id   AF-A0A1Q9C113-F1
#
_cell.length_a   1.000
_cell.length_b   1.000
_cell.length_c   1.000
_cell.angle_alpha   90.00
_cell.angle_beta   90.00
_cell.angle_gamma   90.00
#
_symmetry.space_group_name_H-M   'P 1'
#
loop_
_entity.id
_entity.type
_entity.pdbx_description
1 polymer ?
#
loop_
_entity_poly.entity_id
_entity_poly.type
_entity_poly.pdbx_seq_one_letter_code
_entity_poly.pdbx_strand_id
1 'polypeptide(L)'
;MQRSVQVGYTHDPVGRWGNSIYGYSHARDRWSNMEVDRAVATPSHCQIGNPDCEKRGQRHRCREGTSQNHSERDCHVLLSKKLDLSLPIPLTAVPSRHDNNPNDETISDCKAIRRISLTDWAEYLLNSNHWHVLRGLLRPDAQREQSTWRAFWQKYQRHDPAHPIFKAASDNGLDFGRTAAILLHGDEGRGRRRQAFFVLSWHSVLGRGTTNPSLAAGGFTKGSAKRVRKPYLKMALNLKGHAYTTRFVTGVLPKSLYNDDGGPFFDLLAAAYEDAKFLGTVGLKDAKGKRHWLVLLKTIGARPFLAKAGCLDRTYANSVKTEKQLAAGICHLCEAGYDHAPLEQIGTRRPNWTSTVGSSPFRSWPEAARIYGRDHEQLAQHFACVLFHTFHLGVGKNFCGSVIALLSELESGSNVEQRFQKLTEKYRGWCKATGHSTIVSKLTKDLITWEATTDYPKGSWFKGALTTNLMLWIESLDGSVEEPLLLLALDAAKAVNRFFRIVYAEGVWLSVETSSLAGQLLSKFLRRYDQLAAASYADERTLFDYPPKVHPLHHFAVDLLQSASAGREGLNPLSYSTQMSEDMVGRPSRLSRGFALQSAARKQRLLERRRQEALAREAHNSNMQGKSVQVLPSDANTIFGAVGLKQEGSSSLAAPMILACFFWFTILAEASPARCPQSGWSLLALKGELHRSSKQSWIETTLNECYFGGTEWYERWEYCYAGGCDEEYPTGPEVCTNDHSCVPARGNCLYASRRPVPLGEYNRETCGWYKCYCRHVEPGECSEEALPGFTVLQDALTDLWEPVGGLGNHACRGDNASDNDPRHYVVHKIYSLEECKLKCMGLDRGDCRGIEYSHGRCEIWTRAFGIFAYAEIPLEKAAFTCLRYGWPTSKLSPAEPSTSHPCRYSSPEDDDPTHYDLLPSKHPSLEECKAACTGYRSGKSCTGIEWSPGRCEVWTSPIGSFDPTVTGFTCMKMGADASRKEWSPPW
;
A
#
# COMPACT_ATOMS: atom_id res chain seq x y z
N MET A 1 -61.34 11.55 -1.60
CA MET A 1 -60.34 10.49 -1.79
C MET A 1 -58.98 11.15 -2.02
N GLN A 2 -58.15 11.23 -0.98
CA GLN A 2 -56.76 11.67 -1.07
C GLN A 2 -55.92 10.58 -1.77
N ARG A 3 -55.19 10.94 -2.83
CA ARG A 3 -54.11 10.10 -3.37
C ARG A 3 -52.78 10.73 -2.97
N SER A 4 -52.18 10.19 -1.92
CA SER A 4 -50.79 10.45 -1.54
C SER A 4 -49.87 9.84 -2.61
N VAL A 5 -48.98 10.64 -3.19
CA VAL A 5 -47.87 10.13 -4.02
C VAL A 5 -46.84 9.50 -3.09
N GLN A 6 -46.88 8.18 -2.93
CA GLN A 6 -45.79 7.43 -2.31
C GLN A 6 -44.69 7.19 -3.35
N VAL A 7 -43.51 7.76 -3.11
CA VAL A 7 -42.28 7.39 -3.81
C VAL A 7 -41.73 6.15 -3.10
N GLY A 8 -41.99 4.97 -3.67
CA GLY A 8 -41.47 3.70 -3.16
C GLY A 8 -40.06 3.40 -3.67
N TYR A 9 -39.18 2.90 -2.80
CA TYR A 9 -37.85 2.38 -3.17
C TYR A 9 -37.92 0.85 -3.24
N THR A 10 -37.73 0.29 -4.43
CA THR A 10 -37.63 -1.16 -4.57
C THR A 10 -36.26 -1.66 -4.08
N HIS A 11 -36.26 -2.79 -3.38
CA HIS A 11 -35.05 -3.48 -2.91
C HIS A 11 -34.93 -4.81 -3.65
N ASP A 12 -33.82 -4.98 -4.38
CA ASP A 12 -33.45 -6.25 -5.02
C ASP A 12 -32.13 -6.76 -4.41
N PRO A 13 -32.00 -8.03 -3.97
CA PRO A 13 -30.88 -8.47 -3.13
C PRO A 13 -29.70 -8.95 -3.98
N VAL A 14 -28.71 -8.08 -4.23
CA VAL A 14 -27.48 -8.47 -4.98
C VAL A 14 -26.18 -8.15 -4.23
N GLY A 15 -25.52 -9.19 -3.65
CA GLY A 15 -24.06 -9.40 -3.43
C GLY A 15 -23.19 -8.33 -2.73
N ARG A 16 -22.72 -8.56 -1.48
CA ARG A 16 -21.90 -7.60 -0.69
C ARG A 16 -20.53 -7.37 -1.34
N TRP A 17 -20.23 -6.13 -1.74
CA TRP A 17 -18.89 -5.71 -2.18
C TRP A 17 -18.30 -4.73 -1.17
N GLY A 18 -17.90 -5.25 -0.02
CA GLY A 18 -17.01 -4.58 0.91
C GLY A 18 -15.74 -5.39 1.03
N ASN A 19 -14.57 -4.77 0.99
CA ASN A 19 -13.34 -5.45 1.39
C ASN A 19 -13.23 -5.31 2.92
N SER A 20 -13.96 -6.15 3.66
CA SER A 20 -13.87 -6.22 5.13
C SER A 20 -12.45 -6.55 5.60
N ILE A 21 -11.62 -7.09 4.71
CA ILE A 21 -10.35 -7.75 5.04
C ILE A 21 -9.22 -6.74 5.26
N TYR A 22 -9.15 -5.69 4.44
CA TYR A 22 -8.25 -4.54 4.65
C TYR A 22 -8.96 -3.33 5.24
N GLY A 23 -10.20 -3.52 5.69
CA GLY A 23 -10.99 -2.45 6.26
C GLY A 23 -11.26 -1.33 5.27
N TYR A 24 -11.80 -1.64 4.10
CA TYR A 24 -12.52 -0.62 3.33
C TYR A 24 -13.84 -1.17 2.80
N SER A 25 -14.96 -0.61 3.28
CA SER A 25 -16.30 -0.92 2.80
C SER A 25 -16.78 0.16 1.84
N HIS A 26 -17.07 -0.21 0.59
CA HIS A 26 -17.90 0.65 -0.27
C HIS A 26 -19.31 0.69 0.30
N ALA A 27 -19.87 1.89 0.44
CA ALA A 27 -21.30 2.04 0.64
C ALA A 27 -22.01 1.73 -0.70
N ARG A 28 -22.94 0.77 -0.68
CA ARG A 28 -23.86 0.58 -1.81
C ARG A 28 -24.83 1.76 -1.87
N ASP A 29 -25.12 2.20 -3.09
CA ASP A 29 -26.35 2.93 -3.34
C ASP A 29 -27.48 1.93 -3.60
N ARG A 30 -28.58 2.06 -2.85
CA ARG A 30 -29.88 1.46 -3.19
C ARG A 30 -30.61 2.23 -4.31
N TRP A 31 -29.91 3.12 -5.03
CA TRP A 31 -30.51 4.17 -5.86
C TRP A 31 -30.12 4.11 -7.34
N SER A 32 -29.41 3.06 -7.79
CA SER A 32 -28.93 3.03 -9.18
C SER A 32 -30.03 2.72 -10.22
N ASN A 33 -31.26 2.43 -9.81
CA ASN A 33 -32.41 2.22 -10.69
C ASN A 33 -33.54 3.17 -10.25
N MET A 34 -33.52 4.40 -10.76
CA MET A 34 -34.70 5.26 -10.71
C MET A 34 -35.53 4.94 -11.96
N GLU A 35 -36.39 3.93 -11.89
CA GLU A 35 -37.50 3.81 -12.83
C GLU A 35 -38.61 4.73 -12.33
N VAL A 36 -39.01 5.70 -13.17
CA VAL A 36 -40.26 6.41 -12.95
C VAL A 36 -41.35 5.42 -13.34
N ASP A 37 -41.95 4.77 -12.34
CA ASP A 37 -43.11 3.93 -12.59
C ASP A 37 -44.19 4.77 -13.27
N ARG A 38 -44.64 4.31 -14.43
CA ARG A 38 -45.76 4.92 -15.14
C ARG A 38 -46.98 4.81 -14.23
N ALA A 39 -47.50 5.94 -13.77
CA ALA A 39 -48.92 6.02 -13.50
C ALA A 39 -49.64 5.76 -14.85
N VAL A 40 -50.02 4.51 -15.09
CA VAL A 40 -50.93 4.16 -16.18
C VAL A 40 -52.25 4.84 -15.84
N ALA A 41 -52.50 6.00 -16.44
CA ALA A 41 -53.85 6.49 -16.57
C ALA A 41 -54.56 5.55 -17.56
N THR A 42 -55.35 4.61 -17.05
CA THR A 42 -56.31 3.87 -17.86
C THR A 42 -57.31 4.86 -18.45
N PRO A 43 -57.55 4.87 -19.77
CA PRO A 43 -58.55 5.74 -20.38
C PRO A 43 -59.93 5.12 -20.14
N SER A 44 -60.63 5.56 -19.11
CA SER A 44 -62.05 5.28 -18.97
C SER A 44 -62.79 6.57 -18.62
N HIS A 45 -63.59 7.00 -19.60
CA HIS A 45 -64.69 7.96 -19.54
C HIS A 45 -64.33 9.45 -19.66
N CYS A 46 -64.36 9.90 -20.91
CA CYS A 46 -64.86 11.24 -21.23
C CYS A 46 -65.87 11.10 -22.38
N GLN A 47 -67.09 10.71 -22.05
CA GLN A 47 -68.27 11.09 -22.82
C GLN A 47 -68.99 12.13 -21.98
N ILE A 48 -69.09 13.36 -22.48
CA ILE A 48 -70.24 14.27 -22.42
C ILE A 48 -69.79 15.53 -23.18
N GLY A 49 -70.55 15.87 -24.21
CA GLY A 49 -70.18 16.80 -25.26
C GLY A 49 -70.22 18.28 -24.84
N ASN A 50 -69.42 19.06 -25.54
CA ASN A 50 -69.63 20.49 -25.70
C ASN A 50 -69.34 20.85 -27.18
N PRO A 51 -70.34 21.26 -27.99
CA PRO A 51 -70.17 21.47 -29.43
C PRO A 51 -69.37 22.72 -29.86
N ASP A 52 -68.91 23.57 -28.94
CA ASP A 52 -68.40 24.90 -29.31
C ASP A 52 -66.89 25.00 -29.63
N CYS A 53 -66.16 23.90 -29.78
CA CYS A 53 -64.70 23.95 -29.96
C CYS A 53 -64.18 23.75 -31.41
N GLU A 54 -65.03 23.94 -32.43
CA GLU A 54 -64.62 23.78 -33.84
C GLU A 54 -64.22 25.08 -34.57
N LYS A 55 -64.26 26.25 -33.93
CA LYS A 55 -63.98 27.51 -34.63
C LYS A 55 -63.02 28.41 -33.88
N ARG A 56 -61.72 28.08 -33.95
CA ARG A 56 -60.55 28.98 -34.06
C ARG A 56 -59.28 28.18 -33.77
N GLY A 57 -58.35 28.19 -34.73
CA GLY A 57 -57.09 27.44 -34.68
C GLY A 57 -56.09 27.95 -33.63
N GLN A 58 -56.35 27.71 -32.35
CA GLN A 58 -55.38 27.83 -31.27
C GLN A 58 -55.51 26.64 -30.30
N ARG A 59 -54.74 25.58 -30.52
CA ARG A 59 -54.56 24.54 -29.49
C ARG A 59 -53.55 25.04 -28.46
N HIS A 60 -54.05 25.67 -27.40
CA HIS A 60 -53.34 25.78 -26.13
C HIS A 60 -53.04 24.37 -25.62
N ARG A 61 -51.80 23.91 -25.86
CA ARG A 61 -51.31 22.63 -25.36
C ARG A 61 -50.88 22.85 -23.90
N CYS A 62 -51.72 22.47 -22.94
CA CYS A 62 -51.27 22.26 -21.56
C CYS A 62 -50.13 21.23 -21.60
N ARG A 63 -48.90 21.69 -21.37
CA ARG A 63 -47.67 20.96 -21.63
C ARG A 63 -46.93 20.70 -20.31
N GLU A 64 -47.52 19.92 -19.43
CA GLU A 64 -46.78 19.30 -18.33
C GLU A 64 -46.12 18.02 -18.86
N GLY A 65 -45.11 18.19 -19.71
CA GLY A 65 -44.49 17.12 -20.49
C GLY A 65 -43.13 16.73 -19.95
N THR A 66 -43.01 15.50 -19.42
CA THR A 66 -41.78 14.72 -19.60
C THR A 66 -41.87 14.05 -20.97
N SER A 67 -41.05 14.48 -21.93
CA SER A 67 -40.96 13.83 -23.23
C SER A 67 -40.13 12.55 -23.12
N GLN A 68 -40.60 11.42 -23.66
CA GLN A 68 -39.81 10.16 -23.73
C GLN A 68 -38.44 10.37 -24.41
N ASN A 69 -38.34 11.35 -25.32
CA ASN A 69 -37.12 11.63 -26.08
C ASN A 69 -36.15 12.56 -25.32
N HIS A 70 -36.58 13.19 -24.23
CA HIS A 70 -35.80 14.20 -23.49
C HIS A 70 -35.88 14.07 -21.95
N SER A 71 -36.14 12.85 -21.46
CA SER A 71 -36.33 12.54 -20.04
C SER A 71 -35.25 13.11 -19.11
N GLU A 72 -33.98 13.09 -19.51
CA GLU A 72 -32.90 13.64 -18.66
C GLU A 72 -32.84 15.17 -18.66
N ARG A 73 -33.15 15.84 -19.78
CA ARG A 73 -33.26 17.31 -19.82
C ARG A 73 -34.38 17.75 -18.89
N ASP A 74 -35.52 17.08 -19.00
CA ASP A 74 -36.73 17.43 -18.28
C ASP A 74 -36.58 17.10 -16.78
N CYS A 75 -35.91 15.99 -16.43
CA CYS A 75 -35.52 15.65 -15.07
C CYS A 75 -34.52 16.67 -14.48
N HIS A 76 -33.53 17.11 -15.25
CA HIS A 76 -32.63 18.17 -14.83
C HIS A 76 -33.39 19.46 -14.54
N VAL A 77 -34.25 19.93 -15.46
CA VAL A 77 -35.05 21.15 -15.25
C VAL A 77 -35.91 21.03 -14.01
N LEU A 78 -36.51 19.86 -13.78
CA LEU A 78 -37.29 19.60 -12.57
C LEU A 78 -36.41 19.69 -11.30
N LEU A 79 -35.31 18.94 -11.24
CA LEU A 79 -34.49 18.85 -10.04
C LEU A 79 -33.72 20.15 -9.76
N SER A 80 -33.06 20.77 -10.74
CA SER A 80 -32.22 21.96 -10.51
C SER A 80 -33.00 23.27 -10.57
N LYS A 81 -33.91 23.44 -11.54
CA LYS A 81 -34.58 24.73 -11.75
C LYS A 81 -35.91 24.87 -11.02
N LYS A 82 -36.64 23.76 -10.83
CA LYS A 82 -37.96 23.80 -10.17
C LYS A 82 -37.90 23.42 -8.70
N LEU A 83 -37.04 22.47 -8.32
CA LEU A 83 -36.95 21.94 -6.96
C LEU A 83 -35.68 22.35 -6.19
N ASP A 84 -34.74 23.03 -6.85
CA ASP A 84 -33.46 23.48 -6.26
C ASP A 84 -32.65 22.37 -5.55
N LEU A 85 -32.69 21.15 -6.10
CA LEU A 85 -32.02 19.96 -5.55
C LEU A 85 -30.60 19.77 -6.11
N SER A 86 -29.81 20.85 -6.21
CA SER A 86 -28.41 20.81 -6.69
C SER A 86 -27.50 21.58 -5.74
N LEU A 87 -26.26 21.10 -5.49
CA LEU A 87 -25.28 21.87 -4.73
C LEU A 87 -25.07 23.26 -5.36
N PRO A 88 -25.07 24.37 -4.62
CA PRO A 88 -25.00 25.73 -5.20
C PRO A 88 -23.55 26.16 -5.58
N ILE A 89 -22.83 25.34 -6.35
CA ILE A 89 -21.44 25.59 -6.79
C ILE A 89 -21.41 25.99 -8.27
N PRO A 90 -20.88 27.17 -8.66
CA PRO A 90 -20.91 27.61 -10.05
C PRO A 90 -20.09 26.72 -10.99
N LEU A 91 -20.41 26.78 -12.28
CA LEU A 91 -19.64 26.12 -13.34
C LEU A 91 -18.77 27.15 -14.08
N THR A 92 -17.47 27.07 -13.88
CA THR A 92 -16.47 27.90 -14.54
C THR A 92 -16.25 27.43 -15.99
N ALA A 93 -16.10 28.38 -16.92
CA ALA A 93 -15.69 28.10 -18.28
C ALA A 93 -14.17 28.20 -18.41
N VAL A 94 -13.53 27.19 -19.01
CA VAL A 94 -12.12 27.22 -19.38
C VAL A 94 -12.03 27.50 -20.89
N PRO A 95 -11.33 28.58 -21.31
CA PRO A 95 -11.05 28.84 -22.72
C PRO A 95 -10.20 27.72 -23.32
N SER A 96 -10.50 27.32 -24.56
CA SER A 96 -9.64 26.39 -25.30
C SER A 96 -8.49 27.18 -25.91
N ARG A 97 -7.23 26.95 -25.48
CA ARG A 97 -6.07 27.72 -25.99
C ARG A 97 -5.58 27.26 -27.38
N HIS A 98 -6.19 26.21 -27.93
CA HIS A 98 -5.77 25.54 -29.17
C HIS A 98 -6.60 25.90 -30.43
N ASP A 99 -7.56 26.83 -30.35
CA ASP A 99 -8.26 27.35 -31.54
C ASP A 99 -7.44 28.51 -32.16
N ASN A 100 -6.40 28.19 -32.93
CA ASN A 100 -5.58 29.16 -33.68
C ASN A 100 -6.27 29.64 -34.97
N ASN A 101 -7.50 30.16 -34.90
CA ASN A 101 -8.02 31.02 -35.97
C ASN A 101 -8.02 32.48 -35.47
N PRO A 102 -6.99 33.28 -35.81
CA PRO A 102 -6.89 34.68 -35.40
C PRO A 102 -8.06 35.56 -35.87
N ASN A 103 -8.89 35.06 -36.80
CA ASN A 103 -10.02 35.78 -37.37
C ASN A 103 -11.39 35.40 -36.75
N ASP A 104 -11.43 34.52 -35.74
CA ASP A 104 -12.66 34.15 -35.03
C ASP A 104 -12.66 34.74 -33.61
N GLU A 105 -12.90 36.05 -33.51
CA GLU A 105 -13.05 36.78 -32.24
C GLU A 105 -14.25 36.31 -31.40
N THR A 106 -15.04 35.35 -31.91
CA THR A 106 -16.15 34.72 -31.19
C THR A 106 -15.80 33.30 -30.77
N ILE A 107 -15.10 33.15 -29.64
CA ILE A 107 -15.12 31.87 -28.91
C ILE A 107 -16.58 31.62 -28.52
N SER A 108 -17.33 30.88 -29.36
CA SER A 108 -18.73 30.58 -29.04
C SER A 108 -18.78 29.82 -27.72
N ASP A 109 -19.76 30.15 -26.86
CA ASP A 109 -20.06 29.48 -25.58
C ASP A 109 -20.12 27.93 -25.69
N CYS A 110 -20.32 27.41 -26.90
CA CYS A 110 -20.38 26.00 -27.25
C CYS A 110 -19.02 25.27 -27.21
N LYS A 111 -17.89 26.00 -27.23
CA LYS A 111 -16.53 25.42 -27.29
C LYS A 111 -15.79 25.40 -25.94
N ALA A 112 -16.21 26.21 -24.96
CA ALA A 112 -15.56 26.27 -23.65
C ALA A 112 -15.76 24.98 -22.83
N ILE A 113 -14.72 24.56 -22.11
CA ILE A 113 -14.81 23.41 -21.20
C ILE A 113 -15.45 23.90 -19.90
N ARG A 114 -16.66 23.42 -19.60
CA ARG A 114 -17.33 23.71 -18.32
C ARG A 114 -16.77 22.78 -17.24
N ARG A 115 -16.43 23.33 -16.09
CA ARG A 115 -15.83 22.61 -14.96
C ARG A 115 -16.31 23.19 -13.63
N ILE A 116 -16.04 22.50 -12.53
CA ILE A 116 -16.17 23.07 -11.18
C ILE A 116 -14.76 23.39 -10.70
N SER A 117 -14.41 24.65 -10.48
CA SER A 117 -13.05 24.99 -10.06
C SER A 117 -12.74 24.45 -8.67
N LEU A 118 -11.46 24.26 -8.34
CA LEU A 118 -11.05 23.92 -6.97
C LEU A 118 -11.42 25.08 -6.02
N THR A 119 -11.33 26.32 -6.52
CA THR A 119 -11.69 27.53 -5.78
C THR A 119 -13.16 27.52 -5.39
N ASP A 120 -14.08 27.24 -6.32
CA ASP A 120 -15.51 27.17 -6.06
C ASP A 120 -15.86 26.06 -5.06
N TRP A 121 -15.20 24.90 -5.17
CA TRP A 121 -15.34 23.84 -4.17
C TRP A 121 -14.87 24.28 -2.79
N ALA A 122 -13.72 24.95 -2.72
CA ALA A 122 -13.14 25.41 -1.46
C ALA A 122 -14.00 26.50 -0.80
N GLU A 123 -14.50 27.46 -1.58
CA GLU A 123 -15.46 28.47 -1.14
C GLU A 123 -16.73 27.82 -0.62
N TYR A 124 -17.30 26.86 -1.36
CA TYR A 124 -18.48 26.13 -0.91
C TYR A 124 -18.23 25.41 0.42
N LEU A 125 -17.11 24.71 0.57
CA LEU A 125 -16.75 24.01 1.81
C LEU A 125 -16.55 24.98 2.98
N LEU A 126 -15.99 26.16 2.75
CA LEU A 126 -15.82 27.18 3.79
C LEU A 126 -17.16 27.81 4.18
N ASN A 127 -17.91 28.32 3.20
CA ASN A 127 -19.16 29.04 3.40
C ASN A 127 -20.26 28.15 3.99
N SER A 128 -20.24 26.86 3.66
CA SER A 128 -21.18 25.87 4.20
C SER A 128 -20.70 25.22 5.51
N ASN A 129 -19.60 25.69 6.11
CA ASN A 129 -19.01 25.14 7.35
C ASN A 129 -18.62 23.65 7.25
N HIS A 130 -18.17 23.22 6.07
CA HIS A 130 -17.76 21.84 5.75
C HIS A 130 -16.24 21.63 5.65
N TRP A 131 -15.42 22.63 5.97
CA TRP A 131 -13.94 22.53 5.96
C TRP A 131 -13.40 21.31 6.72
N HIS A 132 -14.06 20.96 7.83
CA HIS A 132 -13.77 19.81 8.69
C HIS A 132 -13.74 18.46 7.96
N VAL A 133 -14.41 18.33 6.81
CA VAL A 133 -14.40 17.14 5.97
C VAL A 133 -13.01 16.85 5.43
N LEU A 134 -12.24 17.89 5.10
CA LEU A 134 -10.86 17.76 4.59
C LEU A 134 -9.92 17.17 5.64
N ARG A 135 -10.16 17.43 6.92
CA ARG A 135 -9.41 16.78 8.01
C ARG A 135 -9.95 15.38 8.37
N GLY A 136 -11.06 14.97 7.78
CA GLY A 136 -11.72 13.70 8.06
C GLY A 136 -12.57 13.71 9.34
N LEU A 137 -13.10 14.86 9.76
CA LEU A 137 -14.12 14.90 10.81
C LEU A 137 -15.53 14.64 10.24
N LEU A 138 -16.44 14.28 11.14
CA LEU A 138 -17.87 14.20 10.85
C LEU A 138 -18.60 15.50 11.17
N ARG A 139 -18.01 16.35 12.00
CA ARG A 139 -18.57 17.61 12.47
C ARG A 139 -17.46 18.67 12.56
N PRO A 140 -17.79 19.96 12.41
CA PRO A 140 -16.85 21.06 12.62
C PRO A 140 -16.25 21.04 14.02
N ASP A 141 -14.94 21.23 14.11
CA ASP A 141 -14.17 21.39 15.34
C ASP A 141 -12.89 22.17 15.00
N ALA A 142 -13.00 23.51 15.01
CA ALA A 142 -11.94 24.38 14.53
C ALA A 142 -10.60 24.18 15.27
N GLN A 143 -10.63 23.92 16.58
CA GLN A 143 -9.42 23.69 17.37
C GLN A 143 -8.74 22.38 16.95
N ARG A 144 -9.52 21.31 16.79
CA ARG A 144 -9.00 20.01 16.39
C ARG A 144 -8.53 19.99 14.94
N GLU A 145 -9.24 20.67 14.05
CA GLU A 145 -8.84 20.88 12.66
C GLU A 145 -7.47 21.55 12.61
N GLN A 146 -7.31 22.70 13.28
CA GLN A 146 -6.05 23.43 13.30
C GLN A 146 -4.90 22.65 13.91
N SER A 147 -5.14 22.01 15.06
CA SER A 147 -4.10 21.24 15.74
C SER A 147 -3.67 20.03 14.91
N THR A 148 -4.59 19.40 14.18
CA THR A 148 -4.27 18.26 13.29
C THR A 148 -3.47 18.72 12.08
N TRP A 149 -3.84 19.84 11.45
CA TRP A 149 -3.11 20.35 10.28
C TRP A 149 -1.71 20.83 10.64
N ARG A 150 -1.53 21.55 11.76
CA ARG A 150 -0.18 21.91 12.25
C ARG A 150 0.69 20.67 12.45
N ALA A 151 0.15 19.65 13.13
CA ALA A 151 0.87 18.39 13.34
C ALA A 151 1.20 17.66 12.03
N PHE A 152 0.30 17.69 11.05
CA PHE A 152 0.56 17.13 9.72
C PHE A 152 1.72 17.83 9.03
N TRP A 153 1.70 19.17 8.97
CA TRP A 153 2.75 19.94 8.30
C TRP A 153 4.10 19.83 9.00
N GLN A 154 4.14 19.76 10.33
CA GLN A 154 5.37 19.48 11.09
C GLN A 154 5.99 18.11 10.74
N LYS A 155 5.16 17.08 10.52
CA LYS A 155 5.64 15.77 10.07
C LYS A 155 6.04 15.81 8.60
N TYR A 156 5.25 16.47 7.76
CA TYR A 156 5.53 16.60 6.33
C TYR A 156 6.84 17.36 6.05
N GLN A 157 7.14 18.39 6.83
CA GLN A 157 8.41 19.13 6.73
C GLN A 157 9.63 18.26 7.05
N ARG A 158 9.50 17.30 7.97
CA ARG A 158 10.56 16.33 8.24
C ARG A 158 10.71 15.28 7.15
N HIS A 159 9.62 14.99 6.43
CA HIS A 159 9.60 14.02 5.34
C HIS A 159 10.14 14.61 4.03
N ASP A 160 9.72 15.83 3.69
CA ASP A 160 10.12 16.57 2.48
C ASP A 160 10.49 18.01 2.87
N PRO A 161 11.67 18.23 3.48
CA PRO A 161 12.09 19.56 3.94
C PRO A 161 12.32 20.54 2.79
N ALA A 162 12.64 20.02 1.59
CA ALA A 162 12.88 20.81 0.40
C ALA A 162 11.59 21.30 -0.28
N HIS A 163 10.41 20.82 0.16
CA HIS A 163 9.14 21.18 -0.48
C HIS A 163 8.95 22.71 -0.53
N PRO A 164 8.75 23.32 -1.72
CA PRO A 164 8.73 24.78 -1.88
C PRO A 164 7.67 25.52 -1.05
N ILE A 165 6.63 24.81 -0.60
CA ILE A 165 5.59 25.38 0.26
C ILE A 165 6.14 25.92 1.59
N PHE A 166 7.22 25.36 2.14
CA PHE A 166 7.77 25.84 3.41
C PHE A 166 8.42 27.21 3.26
N LYS A 167 9.06 27.46 2.12
CA LYS A 167 9.55 28.80 1.73
C LYS A 167 8.37 29.72 1.38
N ALA A 168 7.40 29.26 0.61
CA ALA A 168 6.22 30.08 0.30
C ALA A 168 5.42 30.46 1.55
N ALA A 169 5.44 29.64 2.60
CA ALA A 169 4.77 29.92 3.86
C ALA A 169 5.46 31.01 4.68
N SER A 170 6.81 31.05 4.71
CA SER A 170 7.55 32.15 5.33
C SER A 170 7.27 33.47 4.62
N ASP A 171 7.22 33.43 3.28
CA ASP A 171 7.13 34.64 2.47
C ASP A 171 5.71 35.24 2.43
N ASN A 172 4.67 34.38 2.44
CA ASN A 172 3.28 34.80 2.26
C ASN A 172 2.42 34.72 3.55
N GLY A 173 3.03 34.40 4.70
CA GLY A 173 2.33 34.33 5.98
C GLY A 173 1.26 33.23 6.07
N LEU A 174 1.52 32.06 5.48
CA LEU A 174 0.60 30.93 5.48
C LEU A 174 0.51 30.29 6.88
N ASP A 175 -0.71 30.13 7.41
CA ASP A 175 -0.94 29.47 8.70
C ASP A 175 -1.25 27.99 8.51
N PHE A 176 -0.29 27.13 8.83
CA PHE A 176 -0.42 25.67 8.71
C PHE A 176 -1.58 25.07 9.53
N GLY A 177 -2.19 25.78 10.48
CA GLY A 177 -3.43 25.34 11.12
C GLY A 177 -4.67 25.46 10.21
N ARG A 178 -4.65 26.34 9.23
CA ARG A 178 -5.76 26.56 8.28
C ARG A 178 -5.41 26.13 6.85
N THR A 179 -4.36 25.33 6.71
CA THR A 179 -3.88 24.83 5.42
C THR A 179 -4.15 23.34 5.31
N ALA A 180 -5.10 22.97 4.45
CA ALA A 180 -5.36 21.57 4.16
C ALA A 180 -4.51 21.08 2.98
N ALA A 181 -3.93 19.90 3.13
CA ALA A 181 -3.17 19.22 2.07
C ALA A 181 -4.10 18.38 1.18
N ILE A 182 -3.96 18.53 -0.13
CA ILE A 182 -4.79 17.85 -1.14
C ILE A 182 -3.96 17.15 -2.21
N LEU A 183 -4.62 16.26 -2.93
CA LEU A 183 -4.11 15.47 -4.05
C LEU A 183 -5.02 15.69 -5.25
N LEU A 184 -4.44 15.86 -6.42
CA LEU A 184 -5.14 15.93 -7.70
C LEU A 184 -5.14 14.53 -8.32
N HIS A 185 -6.30 14.06 -8.76
CA HIS A 185 -6.49 12.71 -9.29
C HIS A 185 -7.11 12.76 -10.69
N GLY A 186 -6.48 12.08 -11.64
CA GLY A 186 -7.04 11.85 -12.97
C GLY A 186 -7.05 10.39 -13.37
N ASP A 187 -8.12 9.97 -14.03
CA ASP A 187 -8.24 8.63 -14.62
C ASP A 187 -9.31 8.55 -15.74
N GLU A 188 -9.25 7.52 -16.57
CA GLU A 188 -10.17 7.24 -17.66
C GLU A 188 -11.10 6.06 -17.36
N GLY A 189 -12.38 6.36 -17.14
CA GLY A 189 -13.41 5.33 -17.05
C GLY A 189 -14.03 4.98 -18.42
N ARG A 190 -14.97 4.02 -18.42
CA ARG A 190 -15.65 3.56 -19.64
C ARG A 190 -17.02 4.23 -19.84
N GLY A 191 -17.09 5.12 -20.83
CA GLY A 191 -18.29 5.81 -21.27
C GLY A 191 -19.10 5.07 -22.35
N ARG A 192 -19.94 5.82 -23.08
CA ARG A 192 -20.84 5.28 -24.12
C ARG A 192 -20.05 4.55 -25.20
N ARG A 193 -20.59 3.42 -25.69
CA ARG A 193 -19.92 2.53 -26.67
C ARG A 193 -18.50 2.11 -26.24
N ARG A 194 -18.25 2.01 -24.93
CA ARG A 194 -16.94 1.68 -24.34
C ARG A 194 -15.82 2.68 -24.67
N GLN A 195 -16.15 3.88 -25.18
CA GLN A 195 -15.17 4.94 -25.37
C GLN A 195 -14.69 5.47 -24.02
N ALA A 196 -13.43 5.93 -23.97
CA ALA A 196 -12.85 6.48 -22.75
C ALA A 196 -13.62 7.74 -22.28
N PHE A 197 -13.62 7.94 -20.97
CA PHE A 197 -14.25 9.07 -20.31
C PHE A 197 -13.36 9.53 -19.17
N PHE A 198 -12.69 10.66 -19.38
CA PHE A 198 -11.73 11.22 -18.44
C PHE A 198 -12.45 11.95 -17.31
N VAL A 199 -11.99 11.72 -16.08
CA VAL A 199 -12.47 12.38 -14.88
C VAL A 199 -11.27 12.97 -14.14
N LEU A 200 -11.31 14.28 -13.91
CA LEU A 200 -10.38 14.99 -13.04
C LEU A 200 -11.09 15.35 -11.74
N SER A 201 -10.46 15.01 -10.63
CA SER A 201 -11.00 15.18 -9.28
C SER A 201 -9.89 15.50 -8.30
N TRP A 202 -10.22 15.95 -7.10
CA TRP A 202 -9.25 16.15 -6.04
C TRP A 202 -9.80 15.66 -4.71
N HIS A 203 -8.90 15.45 -3.74
CA HIS A 203 -9.29 15.10 -2.38
C HIS A 203 -8.22 15.46 -1.36
N SER A 204 -8.60 15.49 -0.08
CA SER A 204 -7.61 15.64 0.98
C SER A 204 -6.78 14.36 1.18
N VAL A 205 -5.53 14.55 1.60
CA VAL A 205 -4.63 13.49 2.08
C VAL A 205 -5.19 12.84 3.35
N LEU A 206 -5.77 13.65 4.24
CA LEU A 206 -6.38 13.17 5.48
C LEU A 206 -7.84 12.74 5.25
N GLY A 207 -8.30 11.83 6.09
CA GLY A 207 -9.70 11.43 6.12
C GLY A 207 -10.08 10.69 7.38
N ARG A 208 -11.09 9.82 7.28
CA ARG A 208 -11.74 9.16 8.44
C ARG A 208 -11.04 7.85 8.85
N GLY A 209 -9.96 7.48 8.18
CA GLY A 209 -9.20 6.24 8.36
C GLY A 209 -9.63 5.14 7.41
N THR A 210 -9.42 3.91 7.84
CA THR A 210 -9.92 2.68 7.22
C THR A 210 -11.12 2.16 8.03
N THR A 211 -12.02 1.40 7.42
CA THR A 211 -13.24 0.85 8.02
C THR A 211 -13.03 -0.31 8.98
N ASN A 212 -11.80 -0.74 9.30
CA ASN A 212 -11.59 -1.82 10.27
C ASN A 212 -10.83 -1.38 11.53
N PRO A 213 -11.55 -1.02 12.61
CA PRO A 213 -10.95 -0.76 13.92
C PRO A 213 -10.20 -1.97 14.49
N SER A 214 -10.50 -3.20 14.06
CA SER A 214 -9.82 -4.41 14.57
C SER A 214 -8.40 -4.60 14.04
N LEU A 215 -8.06 -3.99 12.89
CA LEU A 215 -6.68 -3.91 12.39
C LEU A 215 -5.92 -2.76 13.07
N ALA A 216 -6.55 -1.60 13.25
CA ALA A 216 -5.97 -0.46 13.97
C ALA A 216 -5.83 -0.69 15.50
N ALA A 217 -6.55 -1.66 16.05
CA ALA A 217 -6.38 -2.17 17.42
C ALA A 217 -5.42 -3.38 17.49
N GLY A 218 -4.80 -3.73 16.35
CA GLY A 218 -3.86 -4.83 16.18
C GLY A 218 -2.42 -4.52 16.58
N GLY A 219 -2.20 -3.59 17.52
CA GLY A 219 -1.09 -3.80 18.45
C GLY A 219 -1.29 -5.20 19.04
N PHE A 220 -0.24 -6.02 19.05
CA PHE A 220 -0.21 -7.47 19.34
C PHE A 220 -0.66 -7.86 20.77
N THR A 221 -1.72 -7.26 21.29
CA THR A 221 -2.30 -7.53 22.60
C THR A 221 -3.78 -7.86 22.41
N LYS A 222 -4.11 -9.15 22.28
CA LYS A 222 -5.44 -9.64 22.65
C LYS A 222 -5.54 -9.63 24.17
N GLY A 223 -5.62 -8.44 24.74
CA GLY A 223 -6.05 -8.19 26.10
C GLY A 223 -7.21 -7.21 26.04
N SER A 224 -8.23 -7.43 26.86
CA SER A 224 -9.38 -6.53 27.01
C SER A 224 -8.94 -5.07 27.11
N ALA A 225 -8.99 -4.34 26.00
CA ALA A 225 -8.59 -2.95 25.95
C ALA A 225 -9.58 -2.14 26.80
N LYS A 226 -9.20 -1.86 28.05
CA LYS A 226 -9.73 -0.70 28.80
C LYS A 226 -9.74 0.46 27.81
N ARG A 227 -10.88 1.18 27.70
CA ARG A 227 -11.10 2.31 26.77
C ARG A 227 -9.87 3.23 26.74
N VAL A 228 -8.91 2.97 25.84
CA VAL A 228 -7.79 3.86 25.60
C VAL A 228 -8.40 5.14 25.04
N ARG A 229 -8.17 6.25 25.72
CA ARG A 229 -8.69 7.56 25.32
C ARG A 229 -8.23 7.80 23.88
N LYS A 230 -9.19 7.94 22.95
CA LYS A 230 -8.89 8.08 21.53
C LYS A 230 -7.92 9.27 21.34
N PRO A 231 -6.80 9.10 20.61
CA PRO A 231 -5.85 10.18 20.42
C PRO A 231 -6.53 11.40 19.79
N TYR A 232 -6.30 12.58 20.38
CA TYR A 232 -6.92 13.83 19.95
C TYR A 232 -6.52 14.18 18.51
N LEU A 233 -5.22 14.06 18.19
CA LEU A 233 -4.60 14.35 16.90
C LEU A 233 -4.48 13.11 16.00
N LYS A 234 -5.60 12.61 15.49
CA LYS A 234 -5.59 11.46 14.56
C LYS A 234 -5.41 11.92 13.10
N MET A 235 -4.28 11.57 12.48
CA MET A 235 -4.02 11.76 11.03
C MET A 235 -4.30 10.46 10.27
N ALA A 236 -5.58 10.22 9.96
CA ALA A 236 -6.03 8.97 9.38
C ALA A 236 -6.10 9.03 7.85
N LEU A 237 -5.94 7.89 7.19
CA LEU A 237 -6.06 7.74 5.74
C LEU A 237 -7.44 8.18 5.21
N ASN A 238 -7.50 8.67 3.98
CA ASN A 238 -8.76 9.05 3.31
C ASN A 238 -9.39 7.88 2.54
N LEU A 239 -9.66 6.81 3.27
CA LEU A 239 -10.21 5.53 2.79
C LEU A 239 -11.49 5.13 3.55
N LYS A 240 -12.24 6.07 4.12
CA LYS A 240 -13.49 5.76 4.84
C LYS A 240 -14.53 6.82 4.59
N GLY A 241 -15.73 6.35 4.23
CA GLY A 241 -16.86 7.19 3.84
C GLY A 241 -17.29 6.89 2.41
N HIS A 242 -18.18 7.72 1.88
CA HIS A 242 -18.63 7.61 0.49
C HIS A 242 -17.72 8.44 -0.42
N ALA A 243 -17.45 7.96 -1.65
CA ALA A 243 -16.63 8.67 -2.63
C ALA A 243 -17.15 10.09 -2.89
N TYR A 244 -18.47 10.29 -3.03
CA TYR A 244 -19.09 11.62 -3.19
C TYR A 244 -18.84 12.63 -2.07
N THR A 245 -18.49 12.16 -0.87
CA THR A 245 -18.22 13.05 0.28
C THR A 245 -16.73 13.28 0.51
N THR A 246 -15.87 12.67 -0.31
CA THR A 246 -14.41 12.65 -0.09
C THR A 246 -13.61 12.81 -1.38
N ARG A 247 -14.23 12.80 -2.56
CA ARG A 247 -13.64 12.98 -3.88
C ARG A 247 -14.45 14.05 -4.62
N PHE A 248 -13.82 15.20 -4.86
CA PHE A 248 -14.45 16.38 -5.44
C PHE A 248 -14.10 16.46 -6.92
N VAL A 249 -15.09 16.24 -7.80
CA VAL A 249 -14.86 16.33 -9.26
C VAL A 249 -14.65 17.78 -9.64
N THR A 250 -13.53 18.06 -10.31
CA THR A 250 -13.28 19.38 -10.87
C THR A 250 -13.57 19.42 -12.37
N GLY A 251 -13.37 18.33 -13.11
CA GLY A 251 -13.61 18.33 -14.55
C GLY A 251 -13.83 16.94 -15.14
N VAL A 252 -14.43 16.91 -16.32
CA VAL A 252 -14.71 15.67 -17.07
C VAL A 252 -14.56 15.92 -18.56
N LEU A 253 -14.01 14.95 -19.29
CA LEU A 253 -13.86 15.04 -20.74
C LEU A 253 -14.24 13.70 -21.41
N PRO A 254 -15.18 13.67 -22.37
CA PRO A 254 -15.33 12.53 -23.27
C PRO A 254 -14.14 12.42 -24.23
N LYS A 255 -13.77 11.18 -24.59
CA LYS A 255 -12.61 10.87 -25.45
C LYS A 255 -12.57 11.69 -26.75
N SER A 256 -13.74 11.94 -27.36
CA SER A 256 -13.87 12.72 -28.58
C SER A 256 -13.36 14.17 -28.52
N LEU A 257 -13.07 14.72 -27.33
CA LEU A 257 -12.54 16.08 -27.19
C LEU A 257 -11.03 16.14 -27.03
N TYR A 258 -10.38 14.99 -26.83
CA TYR A 258 -8.93 14.94 -26.60
C TYR A 258 -8.33 13.73 -27.32
N ASN A 259 -8.93 13.36 -28.45
CA ASN A 259 -8.43 12.31 -29.33
C ASN A 259 -7.15 12.73 -30.06
N ASP A 260 -7.06 14.02 -30.43
CA ASP A 260 -5.92 14.61 -31.15
C ASP A 260 -4.79 15.03 -30.18
N ASP A 261 -4.06 16.11 -30.48
CA ASP A 261 -2.96 16.72 -29.71
C ASP A 261 -3.16 16.81 -28.18
N GLY A 262 -4.40 16.70 -27.72
CA GLY A 262 -4.78 16.66 -26.32
C GLY A 262 -5.01 18.06 -25.74
N GLY A 263 -5.14 19.10 -26.57
CA GLY A 263 -5.31 20.49 -26.12
C GLY A 263 -6.34 20.64 -24.98
N PRO A 264 -7.60 20.21 -25.16
CA PRO A 264 -8.62 20.29 -24.10
C PRO A 264 -8.30 19.54 -22.80
N PHE A 265 -7.48 18.48 -22.88
CA PHE A 265 -6.99 17.78 -21.69
C PHE A 265 -5.98 18.64 -20.93
N PHE A 266 -5.04 19.26 -21.65
CA PHE A 266 -4.04 20.14 -21.05
C PHE A 266 -4.65 21.44 -20.54
N ASP A 267 -5.62 22.03 -21.24
CA ASP A 267 -6.34 23.23 -20.80
C ASP A 267 -7.08 22.98 -19.48
N LEU A 268 -7.77 21.83 -19.36
CA LEU A 268 -8.47 21.46 -18.14
C LEU A 268 -7.49 21.23 -16.97
N LEU A 269 -6.36 20.57 -17.24
CA LEU A 269 -5.34 20.29 -16.23
C LEU A 269 -4.63 21.57 -15.78
N ALA A 270 -4.28 22.45 -16.72
CA ALA A 270 -3.67 23.74 -16.44
C ALA A 270 -4.58 24.62 -15.58
N ALA A 271 -5.87 24.70 -15.90
CA ALA A 271 -6.84 25.43 -15.08
C ALA A 271 -6.93 24.89 -13.64
N ALA A 272 -6.83 23.56 -13.45
CA ALA A 272 -6.80 22.98 -12.10
C ALA A 272 -5.51 23.30 -11.33
N TYR A 273 -4.36 23.35 -12.00
CA TYR A 273 -3.10 23.77 -11.37
C TYR A 273 -3.07 25.27 -11.06
N GLU A 274 -3.65 26.10 -11.92
CA GLU A 274 -3.81 27.54 -11.69
C GLU A 274 -4.64 27.80 -10.41
N ASP A 275 -5.77 27.09 -10.23
CA ASP A 275 -6.54 27.15 -8.98
C ASP A 275 -5.69 26.72 -7.77
N ALA A 276 -4.98 25.58 -7.89
CA ALA A 276 -4.19 25.03 -6.80
C ALA A 276 -3.03 25.96 -6.40
N LYS A 277 -2.44 26.67 -7.37
CA LYS A 277 -1.45 27.71 -7.12
C LYS A 277 -2.09 28.85 -6.33
N PHE A 278 -3.21 29.40 -6.79
CA PHE A 278 -3.94 30.47 -6.10
C PHE A 278 -4.34 30.07 -4.67
N LEU A 279 -4.93 28.90 -4.49
CA LEU A 279 -5.38 28.42 -3.17
C LEU A 279 -4.21 28.11 -2.22
N GLY A 280 -3.05 27.75 -2.76
CA GLY A 280 -1.87 27.43 -1.96
C GLY A 280 -1.01 28.64 -1.61
N THR A 281 -1.02 29.72 -2.42
CA THR A 281 -0.23 30.93 -2.15
C THR A 281 -1.08 32.09 -1.60
N VAL A 282 -2.26 32.32 -2.17
CA VAL A 282 -3.17 33.40 -1.78
C VAL A 282 -4.21 32.91 -0.78
N GLY A 283 -4.85 31.78 -1.06
CA GLY A 283 -5.93 31.23 -0.21
C GLY A 283 -7.22 32.05 -0.21
N LEU A 284 -8.23 31.56 0.50
CA LEU A 284 -9.59 32.13 0.60
C LEU A 284 -9.85 32.69 2.00
N LYS A 285 -10.74 33.68 2.11
CA LYS A 285 -11.19 34.20 3.40
C LYS A 285 -12.55 33.58 3.77
N ASP A 286 -12.70 33.17 5.02
CA ASP A 286 -14.01 32.79 5.57
C ASP A 286 -14.89 34.02 5.85
N ALA A 287 -16.14 33.81 6.24
CA ALA A 287 -17.08 34.87 6.62
C ALA A 287 -16.61 35.74 7.80
N LYS A 288 -15.60 35.31 8.56
CA LYS A 288 -14.97 36.04 9.67
C LYS A 288 -13.66 36.72 9.26
N GLY A 289 -13.33 36.75 7.96
CA GLY A 289 -12.11 37.33 7.40
C GLY A 289 -10.85 36.50 7.62
N LYS A 290 -10.94 35.30 8.20
CA LYS A 290 -9.79 34.41 8.43
C LYS A 290 -9.42 33.71 7.14
N ARG A 291 -8.12 33.70 6.84
CA ARG A 291 -7.60 33.08 5.61
C ARG A 291 -7.38 31.58 5.80
N HIS A 292 -7.71 30.81 4.76
CA HIS A 292 -7.58 29.36 4.64
C HIS A 292 -6.91 29.01 3.31
N TRP A 293 -6.12 27.94 3.29
CA TRP A 293 -5.33 27.53 2.12
C TRP A 293 -5.58 26.07 1.77
N LEU A 294 -5.50 25.76 0.48
CA LEU A 294 -5.40 24.39 -0.02
C LEU A 294 -4.08 24.23 -0.77
N VAL A 295 -3.23 23.32 -0.29
CA VAL A 295 -1.94 23.04 -0.91
C VAL A 295 -2.01 21.71 -1.63
N LEU A 296 -1.78 21.75 -2.94
CA LEU A 296 -1.67 20.55 -3.76
C LEU A 296 -0.28 19.93 -3.59
N LEU A 297 -0.23 18.76 -2.96
CA LEU A 297 1.03 18.04 -2.75
C LEU A 297 1.47 17.30 -4.00
N LYS A 298 0.58 16.48 -4.56
CA LYS A 298 0.89 15.53 -5.64
C LYS A 298 -0.27 15.38 -6.60
N THR A 299 0.06 15.05 -7.84
CA THR A 299 -0.86 14.52 -8.85
C THR A 299 -0.74 13.00 -8.88
N ILE A 300 -1.87 12.31 -8.76
CA ILE A 300 -1.97 10.86 -8.59
C ILE A 300 -2.89 10.26 -9.67
N GLY A 301 -2.68 8.99 -10.01
CA GLY A 301 -3.54 8.28 -10.95
C GLY A 301 -2.85 7.05 -11.51
N ALA A 302 -3.45 6.48 -12.56
CA ALA A 302 -2.82 5.40 -13.31
C ALA A 302 -1.62 5.92 -14.13
N ARG A 303 -0.65 5.03 -14.42
CA ARG A 303 0.58 5.40 -15.14
C ARG A 303 0.34 6.11 -16.49
N PRO A 304 -0.60 5.68 -17.35
CA PRO A 304 -0.87 6.39 -18.61
C PRO A 304 -1.34 7.83 -18.38
N PHE A 305 -2.15 8.07 -17.35
CA PHE A 305 -2.55 9.43 -16.98
C PHE A 305 -1.35 10.25 -16.51
N LEU A 306 -0.52 9.72 -15.61
CA LEU A 306 0.67 10.43 -15.12
C LEU A 306 1.67 10.75 -16.25
N ALA A 307 1.88 9.81 -17.18
CA ALA A 307 2.71 10.03 -18.36
C ALA A 307 2.20 11.18 -19.21
N LYS A 308 0.90 11.24 -19.47
CA LYS A 308 0.29 12.32 -20.25
C LYS A 308 0.29 13.65 -19.47
N ALA A 309 -0.11 13.63 -18.20
CA ALA A 309 -0.22 14.82 -17.35
C ALA A 309 1.13 15.48 -17.06
N GLY A 310 2.20 14.69 -16.99
CA GLY A 310 3.55 15.17 -16.78
C GLY A 310 4.38 15.33 -18.05
N CYS A 311 3.83 15.07 -19.25
CA CYS A 311 4.61 15.05 -20.50
C CYS A 311 5.88 14.20 -20.38
N LEU A 312 5.77 13.02 -19.76
CA LEU A 312 6.91 12.19 -19.40
C LEU A 312 7.50 11.46 -20.62
N ASP A 313 8.82 11.40 -20.72
CA ASP A 313 9.54 10.62 -21.73
C ASP A 313 9.75 9.16 -21.28
N ARG A 314 10.01 8.92 -19.99
CA ARG A 314 10.20 7.60 -19.38
C ARG A 314 8.87 7.01 -18.92
N THR A 315 8.39 6.03 -19.67
CA THR A 315 7.08 5.40 -19.47
C THR A 315 7.14 3.88 -19.64
N TYR A 316 6.06 3.18 -19.30
CA TYR A 316 5.96 1.73 -19.55
C TYR A 316 5.96 1.38 -21.05
N ALA A 317 5.68 2.34 -21.94
CA ALA A 317 5.77 2.12 -23.38
C ALA A 317 7.22 1.93 -23.86
N ASN A 318 8.20 2.33 -23.03
CA ASN A 318 9.63 2.23 -23.31
C ASN A 318 10.20 0.85 -22.93
N SER A 319 9.35 -0.10 -22.53
CA SER A 319 9.78 -1.48 -22.26
C SER A 319 10.40 -2.07 -23.52
N VAL A 320 11.58 -2.68 -23.39
CA VAL A 320 12.30 -3.35 -24.47
C VAL A 320 11.46 -4.52 -24.97
N LYS A 321 11.24 -4.60 -26.29
CA LYS A 321 10.41 -5.66 -26.92
C LYS A 321 11.21 -6.72 -27.65
N THR A 322 12.45 -6.40 -28.01
CA THR A 322 13.38 -7.29 -28.72
C THR A 322 14.77 -7.11 -28.16
N GLU A 323 15.60 -8.15 -28.20
CA GLU A 323 16.97 -8.12 -27.66
C GLU A 323 17.87 -7.07 -28.31
N LYS A 324 17.55 -6.65 -29.55
CA LYS A 324 18.32 -5.64 -30.30
C LYS A 324 17.91 -4.19 -29.98
N GLN A 325 16.81 -3.99 -29.26
CA GLN A 325 16.31 -2.65 -28.96
C GLN A 325 17.04 -2.06 -27.75
N LEU A 326 17.61 -0.87 -27.92
CA LEU A 326 18.25 -0.14 -26.82
C LEU A 326 17.23 0.23 -25.72
N ALA A 327 17.65 0.08 -24.47
CA ALA A 327 16.88 0.46 -23.31
C ALA A 327 16.76 2.00 -23.22
N ALA A 328 15.52 2.51 -23.15
CA ALA A 328 15.22 3.94 -23.28
C ALA A 328 14.63 4.56 -22.00
N GLY A 329 14.84 3.94 -20.84
CA GLY A 329 14.35 4.41 -19.54
C GLY A 329 12.84 4.23 -19.36
N ILE A 330 12.42 3.74 -18.19
CA ILE A 330 11.01 3.39 -17.93
C ILE A 330 10.44 4.16 -16.73
N CYS A 331 11.22 4.29 -15.65
CA CYS A 331 10.80 5.01 -14.47
C CYS A 331 10.95 6.52 -14.66
N HIS A 332 9.98 7.30 -14.21
CA HIS A 332 10.10 8.77 -14.20
C HIS A 332 10.71 9.35 -12.90
N LEU A 333 10.88 8.53 -11.86
CA LEU A 333 11.44 9.01 -10.59
C LEU A 333 12.97 8.87 -10.56
N CYS A 334 13.51 8.02 -11.42
CA CYS A 334 14.92 7.70 -11.56
C CYS A 334 15.19 7.27 -13.00
N GLU A 335 16.38 6.72 -13.25
CA GLU A 335 16.81 6.23 -14.56
C GLU A 335 16.56 4.72 -14.74
N ALA A 336 15.71 4.10 -13.92
CA ALA A 336 15.45 2.67 -14.07
C ALA A 336 14.87 2.31 -15.44
N GLY A 337 15.44 1.29 -16.08
CA GLY A 337 15.13 0.88 -17.46
C GLY A 337 16.11 1.41 -18.50
N TYR A 338 17.28 1.91 -18.09
CA TYR A 338 18.50 1.99 -18.91
C TYR A 338 19.48 0.90 -18.47
N ASP A 339 20.50 0.61 -19.28
CA ASP A 339 21.46 -0.47 -19.04
C ASP A 339 22.26 -0.28 -17.73
N HIS A 340 22.63 0.96 -17.39
CA HIS A 340 23.36 1.27 -16.15
C HIS A 340 22.48 1.24 -14.89
N ALA A 341 21.16 1.31 -15.07
CA ALA A 341 20.15 1.31 -14.01
C ALA A 341 19.04 0.30 -14.34
N PRO A 342 19.34 -1.00 -14.28
CA PRO A 342 18.37 -2.04 -14.66
C PRO A 342 17.15 -2.04 -13.75
N LEU A 343 15.98 -2.19 -14.36
CA LEU A 343 14.68 -2.18 -13.68
C LEU A 343 14.48 -3.46 -12.85
N GLU A 344 15.08 -4.56 -13.33
CA GLU A 344 14.95 -5.94 -12.89
C GLU A 344 15.68 -6.21 -11.56
N GLN A 345 16.55 -5.30 -11.11
CA GLN A 345 17.25 -5.40 -9.81
C GLN A 345 16.30 -5.17 -8.61
N ILE A 346 15.36 -6.09 -8.39
CA ILE A 346 14.38 -6.06 -7.29
C ILE A 346 14.78 -6.96 -6.10
N GLY A 347 15.76 -7.85 -6.30
CA GLY A 347 16.29 -8.76 -5.29
C GLY A 347 17.20 -8.13 -4.23
N THR A 348 17.48 -6.82 -4.31
CA THR A 348 18.39 -6.10 -3.41
C THR A 348 17.70 -4.96 -2.68
N ARG A 349 18.27 -4.48 -1.57
CA ARG A 349 17.86 -3.23 -0.89
C ARG A 349 18.69 -2.02 -1.33
N ARG A 350 19.74 -2.24 -2.12
CA ARG A 350 20.68 -1.22 -2.62
C ARG A 350 20.81 -1.34 -4.14
N PRO A 351 19.73 -1.10 -4.90
CA PRO A 351 19.77 -1.20 -6.35
C PRO A 351 20.45 0.02 -6.98
N ASN A 352 21.05 -0.18 -8.16
CA ASN A 352 21.84 0.85 -8.84
C ASN A 352 21.04 2.11 -9.17
N TRP A 353 19.74 1.99 -9.43
CA TRP A 353 18.88 3.14 -9.75
C TRP A 353 18.70 4.14 -8.59
N THR A 354 19.07 3.79 -7.36
CA THR A 354 18.89 4.71 -6.22
C THR A 354 19.73 5.98 -6.35
N SER A 355 20.91 5.92 -6.96
CA SER A 355 21.76 7.07 -7.21
C SER A 355 21.24 7.99 -8.31
N THR A 356 20.30 7.52 -9.13
CA THR A 356 19.74 8.27 -10.27
C THR A 356 18.38 8.89 -9.98
N VAL A 357 17.90 8.78 -8.73
CA VAL A 357 16.68 9.45 -8.28
C VAL A 357 16.84 10.97 -8.42
N GLY A 358 15.82 11.62 -8.99
CA GLY A 358 15.83 13.06 -9.25
C GLY A 358 16.25 13.47 -10.65
N SER A 359 16.65 12.52 -11.51
CA SER A 359 16.88 12.79 -12.93
C SER A 359 15.60 13.28 -13.64
N SER A 360 15.75 14.21 -14.58
CA SER A 360 14.61 14.83 -15.29
C SER A 360 13.92 13.83 -16.24
N PRO A 361 12.61 13.56 -16.11
CA PRO A 361 11.86 12.60 -16.94
C PRO A 361 10.93 13.26 -17.98
N PHE A 362 11.21 14.50 -18.39
CA PHE A 362 10.27 15.33 -19.13
C PHE A 362 10.64 15.40 -20.61
N ARG A 363 9.73 14.96 -21.49
CA ARG A 363 9.84 15.17 -22.94
C ARG A 363 9.70 16.66 -23.27
N SER A 364 8.71 17.28 -22.66
CA SER A 364 8.48 18.72 -22.71
C SER A 364 8.18 19.20 -21.30
N TRP A 365 8.65 20.39 -20.98
CA TRP A 365 8.56 20.94 -19.64
C TRP A 365 7.10 21.24 -19.27
N PRO A 366 6.51 20.61 -18.23
CA PRO A 366 5.09 20.78 -17.90
C PRO A 366 4.87 22.03 -17.03
N GLU A 367 4.97 23.21 -17.64
CA GLU A 367 4.99 24.51 -16.92
C GLU A 367 3.78 24.72 -16.00
N ALA A 368 2.58 24.27 -16.41
CA ALA A 368 1.39 24.39 -15.58
C ALA A 368 1.49 23.62 -14.26
N ALA A 369 2.22 22.50 -14.23
CA ALA A 369 2.42 21.70 -13.03
C ALA A 369 3.51 22.28 -12.10
N ARG A 370 4.27 23.29 -12.55
CA ARG A 370 5.32 23.98 -11.76
C ARG A 370 4.72 24.96 -10.74
N ILE A 371 3.76 24.48 -9.97
CA ILE A 371 3.16 25.23 -8.87
C ILE A 371 4.20 25.38 -7.75
N TYR A 372 4.18 26.54 -7.10
CA TYR A 372 5.11 26.90 -6.00
C TYR A 372 6.59 26.97 -6.38
N GLY A 373 6.96 26.93 -7.67
CA GLY A 373 8.35 27.08 -8.12
C GLY A 373 9.22 25.83 -7.93
N ARG A 374 8.63 24.62 -8.05
CA ARG A 374 9.37 23.35 -8.00
C ARG A 374 10.48 23.28 -9.04
N ASP A 375 11.62 22.70 -8.66
CA ASP A 375 12.70 22.32 -9.58
C ASP A 375 12.40 21.01 -10.33
N HIS A 376 13.35 20.52 -11.14
CA HIS A 376 13.21 19.30 -11.94
C HIS A 376 12.90 18.06 -11.09
N GLU A 377 13.68 17.81 -10.04
CA GLU A 377 13.52 16.65 -9.17
C GLU A 377 12.16 16.70 -8.45
N GLN A 378 11.86 17.85 -7.84
CA GLN A 378 10.63 18.07 -7.10
C GLN A 378 9.39 17.94 -7.99
N LEU A 379 9.50 18.31 -9.27
CA LEU A 379 8.43 18.19 -10.24
C LEU A 379 8.26 16.75 -10.70
N ALA A 380 9.32 15.97 -10.89
CA ALA A 380 9.20 14.53 -11.18
C ALA A 380 8.44 13.81 -10.05
N GLN A 381 8.82 14.08 -8.81
CA GLN A 381 8.17 13.53 -7.63
C GLN A 381 6.74 14.06 -7.41
N HIS A 382 6.31 15.14 -8.08
CA HIS A 382 4.94 15.63 -8.01
C HIS A 382 3.94 14.62 -8.59
N PHE A 383 4.35 13.85 -9.59
CA PHE A 383 3.56 12.79 -10.20
C PHE A 383 3.75 11.48 -9.42
N ALA A 384 2.92 11.24 -8.41
CA ALA A 384 3.16 10.13 -7.49
C ALA A 384 2.58 8.80 -8.01
N CYS A 385 3.43 7.76 -8.01
CA CYS A 385 3.00 6.38 -8.17
C CYS A 385 2.09 5.95 -7.01
N VAL A 386 1.11 5.07 -7.28
CA VAL A 386 0.11 4.67 -6.29
C VAL A 386 0.06 3.14 -6.11
N LEU A 387 0.07 2.70 -4.85
CA LEU A 387 0.13 1.28 -4.48
C LEU A 387 -1.00 0.44 -5.08
N PHE A 388 -2.19 1.03 -5.28
CA PHE A 388 -3.34 0.33 -5.86
C PHE A 388 -3.10 -0.13 -7.30
N HIS A 389 -2.62 0.76 -8.17
CA HIS A 389 -2.33 0.45 -9.56
C HIS A 389 -1.08 -0.39 -9.74
N THR A 390 -0.11 -0.20 -8.84
CA THR A 390 1.16 -0.90 -8.84
C THR A 390 0.99 -2.35 -8.40
N PHE A 391 0.33 -2.61 -7.27
CA PHE A 391 0.14 -3.97 -6.75
C PHE A 391 -1.20 -4.59 -7.18
N HIS A 392 -2.33 -4.07 -6.68
CA HIS A 392 -3.63 -4.74 -6.84
C HIS A 392 -4.09 -4.85 -8.29
N LEU A 393 -3.82 -3.86 -9.14
CA LEU A 393 -4.09 -3.90 -10.58
C LEU A 393 -2.82 -4.10 -11.42
N GLY A 394 -1.72 -4.50 -10.79
CA GLY A 394 -0.42 -4.68 -11.41
C GLY A 394 0.23 -5.99 -10.98
N VAL A 395 1.35 -5.91 -10.27
CA VAL A 395 2.20 -7.04 -9.89
C VAL A 395 1.41 -8.18 -9.23
N GLY A 396 0.44 -7.87 -8.37
CA GLY A 396 -0.38 -8.90 -7.74
C GLY A 396 -1.23 -9.71 -8.72
N LYS A 397 -1.57 -9.15 -9.90
CA LYS A 397 -2.29 -9.90 -10.95
C LYS A 397 -1.39 -10.90 -11.67
N ASN A 398 -0.15 -10.50 -11.93
CA ASN A 398 0.88 -11.35 -12.52
C ASN A 398 1.23 -12.48 -11.54
N PHE A 399 1.57 -12.10 -10.30
CA PHE A 399 1.84 -13.04 -9.20
C PHE A 399 0.71 -14.06 -8.99
N CYS A 400 -0.54 -13.61 -8.79
CA CYS A 400 -1.67 -14.54 -8.63
C CYS A 400 -1.90 -15.39 -9.88
N GLY A 401 -1.67 -14.84 -11.08
CA GLY A 401 -1.77 -15.59 -12.33
C GLY A 401 -0.81 -16.77 -12.34
N SER A 402 0.47 -16.52 -12.08
CA SER A 402 1.51 -17.56 -12.06
C SER A 402 1.29 -18.60 -10.96
N VAL A 403 0.87 -18.17 -9.75
CA VAL A 403 0.55 -19.11 -8.66
C VAL A 403 -0.66 -19.98 -9.00
N ILE A 404 -1.70 -19.43 -9.66
CA ILE A 404 -2.87 -20.22 -10.08
C ILE A 404 -2.49 -21.23 -11.17
N ALA A 405 -1.65 -20.83 -12.13
CA ALA A 405 -1.13 -21.74 -13.14
C ALA A 405 -0.36 -22.90 -12.49
N LEU A 406 0.57 -22.60 -11.58
CA LEU A 406 1.34 -23.57 -10.81
C LEU A 406 0.43 -24.51 -9.99
N LEU A 407 -0.54 -23.97 -9.26
CA LEU A 407 -1.52 -24.76 -8.52
C LEU A 407 -2.34 -25.69 -9.44
N SER A 408 -2.63 -25.24 -10.66
CA SER A 408 -3.41 -26.06 -11.61
C SER A 408 -2.64 -27.30 -12.04
N GLU A 409 -1.32 -27.25 -12.07
CA GLU A 409 -0.48 -28.40 -12.42
C GLU A 409 -0.48 -29.48 -11.33
N LEU A 410 -0.73 -29.08 -10.08
CA LEU A 410 -0.83 -29.98 -8.93
C LEU A 410 -2.21 -30.63 -8.78
N GLU A 411 -3.23 -30.16 -9.52
CA GLU A 411 -4.56 -30.77 -9.47
C GLU A 411 -4.64 -32.05 -10.30
N SER A 412 -5.33 -33.05 -9.76
CA SER A 412 -5.67 -34.24 -10.53
C SER A 412 -6.68 -33.90 -11.63
N GLY A 413 -6.39 -34.21 -12.89
CA GLY A 413 -7.34 -34.00 -13.99
C GLY A 413 -6.70 -34.37 -15.30
N SER A 414 -7.47 -34.94 -16.22
CA SER A 414 -6.94 -35.39 -17.52
C SER A 414 -6.69 -34.25 -18.49
N ASN A 415 -7.23 -33.06 -18.22
CA ASN A 415 -7.02 -31.85 -19.01
C ASN A 415 -7.04 -30.58 -18.12
N VAL A 416 -6.63 -29.46 -18.71
CA VAL A 416 -6.48 -28.18 -17.99
C VAL A 416 -7.81 -27.70 -17.43
N GLU A 417 -8.91 -27.87 -18.15
CA GLU A 417 -10.25 -27.43 -17.77
C GLU A 417 -10.72 -28.13 -16.49
N GLN A 418 -10.51 -29.45 -16.39
CA GLN A 418 -10.82 -30.23 -15.20
C GLN A 418 -9.98 -29.78 -13.99
N ARG A 419 -8.67 -29.50 -14.21
CA ARG A 419 -7.79 -28.99 -13.15
C ARG A 419 -8.27 -27.63 -12.62
N PHE A 420 -8.63 -26.71 -13.51
CA PHE A 420 -9.21 -25.41 -13.12
C PHE A 420 -10.59 -25.51 -12.46
N GLN A 421 -11.40 -26.51 -12.82
CA GLN A 421 -12.65 -26.79 -12.12
C GLN A 421 -12.39 -27.17 -10.66
N LYS A 422 -11.42 -28.05 -10.39
CA LYS A 422 -11.04 -28.41 -9.02
C LYS A 422 -10.48 -27.23 -8.23
N LEU A 423 -9.63 -26.40 -8.84
CA LEU A 423 -9.17 -25.15 -8.21
C LEU A 423 -10.34 -24.23 -7.86
N THR A 424 -11.33 -24.11 -8.76
CA THR A 424 -12.52 -23.31 -8.51
C THR A 424 -13.31 -23.83 -7.31
N GLU A 425 -13.45 -25.15 -7.17
CA GLU A 425 -14.11 -25.78 -6.04
C GLU A 425 -13.35 -25.52 -4.73
N LYS A 426 -12.01 -25.66 -4.72
CA LYS A 426 -11.17 -25.35 -3.55
C LYS A 426 -11.28 -23.88 -3.14
N TYR A 427 -11.17 -22.95 -4.09
CA TYR A 427 -11.30 -21.52 -3.82
C TYR A 427 -12.68 -21.13 -3.27
N ARG A 428 -13.76 -21.68 -3.87
CA ARG A 428 -15.14 -21.45 -3.38
C ARG A 428 -15.36 -22.07 -2.00
N GLY A 429 -14.83 -23.28 -1.78
CA GLY A 429 -14.88 -23.98 -0.50
C GLY A 429 -14.21 -23.14 0.59
N TRP A 430 -13.01 -22.63 0.32
CA TRP A 430 -12.30 -21.71 1.21
C TRP A 430 -13.11 -20.44 1.49
N CYS A 431 -13.65 -19.78 0.45
CA CYS A 431 -14.48 -18.58 0.62
C CYS A 431 -15.67 -18.84 1.56
N LYS A 432 -16.38 -19.95 1.35
CA LYS A 432 -17.50 -20.38 2.19
C LYS A 432 -17.07 -20.67 3.63
N ALA A 433 -15.97 -21.41 3.81
CA ALA A 433 -15.48 -21.81 5.13
C ALA A 433 -14.99 -20.61 5.97
N THR A 434 -14.41 -19.60 5.33
CA THR A 434 -13.80 -18.44 6.00
C THR A 434 -14.70 -17.20 6.02
N GLY A 435 -15.89 -17.27 5.42
CA GLY A 435 -16.82 -16.14 5.33
C GLY A 435 -16.39 -15.04 4.35
N HIS A 436 -15.46 -15.34 3.44
CA HIS A 436 -15.06 -14.42 2.38
C HIS A 436 -16.03 -14.45 1.20
N SER A 437 -16.24 -13.31 0.54
CA SER A 437 -17.03 -13.25 -0.68
C SER A 437 -16.32 -13.96 -1.83
N THR A 438 -17.03 -14.84 -2.52
CA THR A 438 -16.61 -15.41 -3.80
C THR A 438 -16.67 -14.32 -4.88
N ILE A 439 -15.56 -13.60 -5.10
CA ILE A 439 -15.52 -12.44 -6.01
C ILE A 439 -15.64 -12.87 -7.47
N VAL A 440 -15.01 -13.98 -7.83
CA VAL A 440 -15.09 -14.57 -9.17
C VAL A 440 -15.81 -15.91 -9.08
N SER A 441 -16.72 -16.16 -10.02
CA SER A 441 -17.45 -17.42 -10.03
C SER A 441 -16.54 -18.59 -10.37
N LYS A 442 -15.66 -18.48 -11.37
CA LYS A 442 -14.76 -19.56 -11.79
C LYS A 442 -13.34 -19.06 -11.97
N LEU A 443 -12.36 -19.89 -11.59
CA LEU A 443 -10.98 -19.75 -12.01
C LEU A 443 -10.84 -20.45 -13.37
N THR A 444 -10.29 -19.78 -14.37
CA THR A 444 -10.12 -20.30 -15.74
C THR A 444 -8.81 -19.82 -16.34
N LYS A 445 -8.35 -20.47 -17.43
CA LYS A 445 -7.21 -20.01 -18.24
C LYS A 445 -7.40 -18.56 -18.70
N ASP A 446 -8.58 -18.20 -19.19
CA ASP A 446 -8.91 -16.84 -19.64
C ASP A 446 -8.83 -15.79 -18.52
N LEU A 447 -9.15 -16.20 -17.28
CA LEU A 447 -9.08 -15.30 -16.12
C LEU A 447 -7.63 -14.87 -15.86
N ILE A 448 -6.66 -15.72 -16.18
CA ILE A 448 -5.23 -15.50 -16.03
C ILE A 448 -4.50 -15.36 -17.38
N THR A 449 -5.23 -15.12 -18.49
CA THR A 449 -4.69 -14.96 -19.85
C THR A 449 -3.57 -15.95 -20.20
N TRP A 450 -3.78 -17.23 -19.89
CA TRP A 450 -2.76 -18.28 -20.05
C TRP A 450 -3.24 -19.28 -21.09
N GLU A 451 -3.10 -18.95 -22.36
CA GLU A 451 -3.60 -19.76 -23.48
C GLU A 451 -2.71 -20.98 -23.72
N ALA A 452 -1.39 -20.80 -23.72
CA ALA A 452 -0.39 -21.86 -23.76
C ALA A 452 0.54 -21.83 -22.54
N THR A 453 1.17 -22.97 -22.25
CA THR A 453 2.17 -23.08 -21.17
C THR A 453 3.46 -22.30 -21.44
N THR A 454 3.62 -21.79 -22.66
CA THR A 454 4.69 -20.88 -23.11
C THR A 454 4.34 -19.40 -22.91
N ASP A 455 3.11 -19.10 -22.48
CA ASP A 455 2.70 -17.73 -22.18
C ASP A 455 2.89 -17.44 -20.68
N TYR A 456 3.19 -16.19 -20.35
CA TYR A 456 3.20 -15.73 -18.96
C TYR A 456 1.77 -15.53 -18.43
N PRO A 457 1.34 -16.21 -17.35
CA PRO A 457 0.02 -16.00 -16.78
C PRO A 457 -0.14 -14.60 -16.17
N LYS A 458 -1.26 -13.93 -16.47
CA LYS A 458 -1.59 -12.60 -15.97
C LYS A 458 -3.09 -12.43 -15.79
N GLY A 459 -3.51 -11.94 -14.62
CA GLY A 459 -4.93 -11.67 -14.40
C GLY A 459 -5.57 -10.75 -15.46
N SER A 460 -6.76 -11.06 -15.95
CA SER A 460 -7.55 -10.21 -16.86
C SER A 460 -8.57 -9.33 -16.13
N TRP A 461 -8.75 -9.50 -14.82
CA TRP A 461 -9.75 -8.77 -14.04
C TRP A 461 -9.42 -7.28 -13.84
N PHE A 462 -10.48 -6.47 -13.74
CA PHE A 462 -10.39 -5.01 -13.56
C PHE A 462 -10.63 -4.56 -12.11
N LYS A 463 -11.05 -5.46 -11.22
CA LYS A 463 -11.34 -5.15 -9.81
C LYS A 463 -10.20 -5.62 -8.91
N GLY A 464 -9.47 -4.68 -8.29
CA GLY A 464 -8.34 -5.01 -7.39
C GLY A 464 -8.72 -5.83 -6.15
N ALA A 465 -10.01 -5.87 -5.80
CA ALA A 465 -10.53 -6.72 -4.73
C ALA A 465 -10.32 -8.22 -5.02
N LEU A 466 -10.33 -8.65 -6.30
CA LEU A 466 -10.06 -10.05 -6.63
C LEU A 466 -8.60 -10.42 -6.32
N THR A 467 -7.64 -9.57 -6.70
CA THR A 467 -6.22 -9.76 -6.34
C THR A 467 -6.06 -9.94 -4.84
N THR A 468 -6.68 -9.06 -4.04
CA THR A 468 -6.66 -9.16 -2.57
C THR A 468 -7.17 -10.52 -2.09
N ASN A 469 -8.32 -10.94 -2.59
CA ASN A 469 -8.96 -12.16 -2.13
C ASN A 469 -8.19 -13.42 -2.54
N LEU A 470 -7.62 -13.43 -3.75
CA LEU A 470 -6.73 -14.50 -4.22
C LEU A 470 -5.44 -14.56 -3.40
N MET A 471 -4.81 -13.43 -3.09
CA MET A 471 -3.60 -13.41 -2.25
C MET A 471 -3.81 -14.02 -0.87
N LEU A 472 -5.00 -13.83 -0.28
CA LEU A 472 -5.36 -14.41 1.01
C LEU A 472 -5.68 -15.90 0.91
N TRP A 473 -6.32 -16.31 -0.18
CA TRP A 473 -6.52 -17.72 -0.45
C TRP A 473 -5.18 -18.43 -0.65
N ILE A 474 -4.27 -17.84 -1.42
CA ILE A 474 -2.90 -18.35 -1.60
C ILE A 474 -2.21 -18.49 -0.24
N GLU A 475 -2.18 -17.43 0.60
CA GLU A 475 -1.60 -17.52 1.94
C GLU A 475 -2.23 -18.62 2.81
N SER A 476 -3.52 -18.93 2.63
CA SER A 476 -4.21 -19.99 3.38
C SER A 476 -3.82 -21.41 2.99
N LEU A 477 -3.10 -21.59 1.88
CA LEU A 477 -2.58 -22.90 1.45
C LEU A 477 -1.31 -23.30 2.21
N ASP A 478 -0.84 -22.46 3.14
CA ASP A 478 0.28 -22.78 4.01
C ASP A 478 0.10 -24.11 4.77
N GLY A 479 1.10 -24.97 4.72
CA GLY A 479 1.06 -26.31 5.29
C GLY A 479 0.22 -27.33 4.51
N SER A 480 -0.38 -26.95 3.37
CA SER A 480 -1.15 -27.87 2.50
C SER A 480 -0.48 -28.19 1.18
N VAL A 481 0.72 -27.65 0.95
CA VAL A 481 1.47 -27.79 -0.30
C VAL A 481 2.94 -28.03 0.02
N GLU A 482 3.59 -28.85 -0.80
CA GLU A 482 5.01 -29.25 -0.61
C GLU A 482 5.89 -28.85 -1.80
N GLU A 483 5.29 -28.41 -2.92
CA GLU A 483 6.03 -28.05 -4.12
C GLU A 483 6.95 -26.83 -3.86
N PRO A 484 8.27 -26.91 -4.12
CA PRO A 484 9.24 -25.89 -3.72
C PRO A 484 8.96 -24.48 -4.24
N LEU A 485 8.57 -24.33 -5.52
CA LEU A 485 8.28 -23.02 -6.11
C LEU A 485 7.05 -22.39 -5.45
N LEU A 486 6.06 -23.21 -5.13
CA LEU A 486 4.84 -22.78 -4.43
C LEU A 486 5.11 -22.42 -2.97
N LEU A 487 6.00 -23.15 -2.27
CA LEU A 487 6.45 -22.76 -0.93
C LEU A 487 7.13 -21.38 -0.93
N LEU A 488 7.93 -21.10 -1.95
CA LEU A 488 8.56 -19.80 -2.14
C LEU A 488 7.51 -18.70 -2.44
N ALA A 489 6.50 -19.01 -3.25
CA ALA A 489 5.38 -18.12 -3.52
C ALA A 489 4.52 -17.88 -2.27
N LEU A 490 4.32 -18.88 -1.42
CA LEU A 490 3.64 -18.72 -0.13
C LEU A 490 4.41 -17.78 0.79
N ASP A 491 5.74 -17.89 0.88
CA ASP A 491 6.55 -16.96 1.68
C ASP A 491 6.45 -15.52 1.14
N ALA A 492 6.43 -15.34 -0.18
CA ALA A 492 6.16 -14.06 -0.82
C ALA A 492 4.76 -13.52 -0.44
N ALA A 493 3.72 -14.35 -0.57
CA ALA A 493 2.34 -13.99 -0.28
C ALA A 493 2.15 -13.58 1.18
N LYS A 494 2.70 -14.35 2.13
CA LYS A 494 2.70 -14.02 3.57
C LYS A 494 3.38 -12.67 3.83
N ALA A 495 4.54 -12.42 3.23
CA ALA A 495 5.28 -11.18 3.41
C ALA A 495 4.46 -9.97 2.96
N VAL A 496 3.90 -10.02 1.74
CA VAL A 496 3.15 -8.88 1.20
C VAL A 496 1.78 -8.71 1.85
N ASN A 497 1.09 -9.79 2.24
CA ASN A 497 -0.16 -9.69 2.99
C ASN A 497 0.08 -9.10 4.39
N ARG A 498 1.18 -9.46 5.05
CA ARG A 498 1.59 -8.80 6.32
C ARG A 498 1.91 -7.32 6.11
N PHE A 499 2.60 -6.95 5.03
CA PHE A 499 2.80 -5.55 4.66
C PHE A 499 1.47 -4.80 4.51
N PHE A 500 0.51 -5.35 3.74
CA PHE A 500 -0.80 -4.73 3.58
C PHE A 500 -1.57 -4.60 4.90
N ARG A 501 -1.55 -5.63 5.76
CA ARG A 501 -2.17 -5.55 7.10
C ARG A 501 -1.64 -4.36 7.89
N ILE A 502 -0.33 -4.10 7.84
CA ILE A 502 0.30 -2.96 8.51
C ILE A 502 -0.19 -1.64 7.91
N VAL A 503 0.00 -1.43 6.61
CA VAL A 503 -0.31 -0.11 6.01
C VAL A 503 -1.80 0.24 6.07
N TYR A 504 -2.70 -0.75 6.12
CA TYR A 504 -4.14 -0.53 6.32
C TYR A 504 -4.56 -0.34 7.78
N ALA A 505 -3.79 -0.84 8.74
CA ALA A 505 -4.01 -0.63 10.16
C ALA A 505 -3.62 0.78 10.60
N GLU A 506 -2.61 1.34 9.95
CA GLU A 506 -1.97 2.60 10.35
C GLU A 506 -2.60 3.86 9.75
N GLY A 507 -2.18 5.01 10.30
CA GLY A 507 -2.52 6.32 9.77
C GLY A 507 -1.67 6.72 8.56
N VAL A 508 -1.64 8.02 8.28
CA VAL A 508 -0.77 8.60 7.24
C VAL A 508 0.72 8.46 7.58
N TRP A 509 1.05 8.42 8.87
CA TRP A 509 2.42 8.31 9.36
C TRP A 509 2.63 6.96 10.03
N LEU A 510 3.69 6.25 9.63
CA LEU A 510 4.16 5.02 10.23
C LEU A 510 5.27 5.35 11.24
N SER A 511 5.26 4.70 12.41
CA SER A 511 6.41 4.81 13.33
C SER A 511 7.70 4.31 12.67
N VAL A 512 8.86 4.64 13.22
CA VAL A 512 10.16 4.21 12.68
C VAL A 512 10.23 2.68 12.56
N GLU A 513 9.77 1.98 13.61
CA GLU A 513 9.74 0.51 13.69
C GLU A 513 8.75 -0.08 12.69
N THR A 514 7.57 0.53 12.61
CA THR A 514 6.52 0.08 11.68
C THR A 514 6.90 0.33 10.23
N SER A 515 7.55 1.46 9.93
CA SER A 515 8.12 1.78 8.62
C SER A 515 9.21 0.79 8.24
N SER A 516 10.14 0.51 9.17
CA SER A 516 11.19 -0.48 8.98
C SER A 516 10.59 -1.85 8.67
N LEU A 517 9.67 -2.36 9.50
CA LEU A 517 9.03 -3.65 9.29
C LEU A 517 8.27 -3.72 7.96
N ALA A 518 7.47 -2.69 7.64
CA ALA A 518 6.73 -2.63 6.38
C ALA A 518 7.69 -2.66 5.16
N GLY A 519 8.75 -1.84 5.18
CA GLY A 519 9.78 -1.83 4.15
C GLY A 519 10.48 -3.19 4.02
N GLN A 520 10.85 -3.83 5.13
CA GLN A 520 11.49 -5.15 5.13
C GLN A 520 10.60 -6.24 4.55
N LEU A 521 9.29 -6.22 4.86
CA LEU A 521 8.30 -7.17 4.33
C LEU A 521 8.09 -6.98 2.83
N LEU A 522 8.00 -5.73 2.36
CA LEU A 522 7.85 -5.46 0.93
C LEU A 522 9.13 -5.82 0.16
N SER A 523 10.32 -5.52 0.70
CA SER A 523 11.58 -6.02 0.13
C SER A 523 11.65 -7.55 0.15
N LYS A 524 11.11 -8.22 1.18
CA LYS A 524 11.05 -9.69 1.22
C LYS A 524 10.18 -10.23 0.09
N PHE A 525 9.01 -9.65 -0.14
CA PHE A 525 8.18 -10.01 -1.30
C PHE A 525 8.94 -9.85 -2.62
N LEU A 526 9.63 -8.72 -2.83
CA LEU A 526 10.40 -8.48 -4.05
C LEU A 526 11.55 -9.48 -4.24
N ARG A 527 12.29 -9.78 -3.16
CA ARG A 527 13.34 -10.83 -3.20
C ARG A 527 12.78 -12.20 -3.53
N ARG A 528 11.62 -12.56 -2.98
CA ARG A 528 10.99 -13.85 -3.28
C ARG A 528 10.45 -13.88 -4.70
N TYR A 529 9.91 -12.77 -5.20
CA TYR A 529 9.49 -12.63 -6.58
C TYR A 529 10.66 -12.83 -7.55
N ASP A 530 11.81 -12.21 -7.25
CA ASP A 530 13.05 -12.36 -8.01
C ASP A 530 13.53 -13.82 -8.07
N GLN A 531 13.51 -14.49 -6.92
CA GLN A 531 13.85 -15.91 -6.82
C GLN A 531 12.85 -16.82 -7.57
N LEU A 532 11.55 -16.51 -7.52
CA LEU A 532 10.52 -17.24 -8.26
C LEU A 532 10.73 -17.13 -9.77
N ALA A 533 11.02 -15.92 -10.25
CA ALA A 533 11.27 -15.69 -11.66
C ALA A 533 12.56 -16.39 -12.13
N ALA A 534 13.64 -16.28 -11.35
CA ALA A 534 14.90 -16.96 -11.64
C ALA A 534 14.76 -18.49 -11.66
N ALA A 535 14.06 -19.06 -10.67
CA ALA A 535 13.80 -20.50 -10.62
C ALA A 535 12.92 -20.95 -11.81
N SER A 536 11.88 -20.19 -12.13
CA SER A 536 11.00 -20.52 -13.27
C SER A 536 11.75 -20.45 -14.60
N TYR A 537 12.63 -19.47 -14.77
CA TYR A 537 13.49 -19.38 -15.95
C TYR A 537 14.46 -20.56 -16.06
N ALA A 538 15.09 -20.95 -14.94
CA ALA A 538 15.98 -22.12 -14.89
C ALA A 538 15.24 -23.44 -15.20
N ASP A 539 13.97 -23.53 -14.82
CA ASP A 539 13.10 -24.68 -15.12
C ASP A 539 12.48 -24.63 -16.53
N GLU A 540 12.82 -23.64 -17.36
CA GLU A 540 12.23 -23.38 -18.69
C GLU A 540 10.70 -23.16 -18.65
N ARG A 541 10.20 -22.57 -17.56
CA ARG A 541 8.78 -22.29 -17.33
C ARG A 541 8.50 -20.79 -17.45
N THR A 542 7.47 -20.43 -18.21
CA THR A 542 7.05 -19.02 -18.36
C THR A 542 6.14 -18.59 -17.21
N LEU A 543 6.71 -18.48 -16.01
CA LEU A 543 6.04 -18.02 -14.79
C LEU A 543 6.76 -16.80 -14.21
N PHE A 544 6.01 -15.95 -13.50
CA PHE A 544 6.53 -14.78 -12.77
C PHE A 544 7.33 -13.79 -13.62
N ASP A 545 6.71 -13.18 -14.63
CA ASP A 545 7.31 -12.12 -15.45
C ASP A 545 7.69 -10.87 -14.62
N TYR A 546 8.56 -10.01 -15.16
CA TYR A 546 8.87 -8.70 -14.57
C TYR A 546 8.02 -7.61 -15.22
N PRO A 547 6.78 -7.34 -14.76
CA PRO A 547 6.04 -6.21 -15.27
C PRO A 547 6.75 -4.91 -14.86
N PRO A 548 6.78 -3.84 -15.69
CA PRO A 548 7.36 -2.54 -15.32
C PRO A 548 6.84 -1.96 -13.98
N LYS A 549 5.66 -2.40 -13.55
CA LYS A 549 5.05 -2.06 -12.27
C LYS A 549 5.78 -2.62 -11.04
N VAL A 550 6.68 -3.60 -11.19
CA VAL A 550 7.45 -4.15 -10.07
C VAL A 550 8.39 -3.10 -9.48
N HIS A 551 8.89 -2.21 -10.32
CA HIS A 551 9.88 -1.22 -9.92
C HIS A 551 9.34 -0.10 -9.00
N PRO A 552 8.14 0.48 -9.24
CA PRO A 552 7.54 1.37 -8.25
C PRO A 552 7.23 0.69 -6.89
N LEU A 553 7.06 -0.63 -6.81
CA LEU A 553 7.00 -1.30 -5.50
C LEU A 553 8.35 -1.26 -4.78
N HIS A 554 9.43 -1.35 -5.54
CA HIS A 554 10.77 -1.25 -5.01
C HIS A 554 11.04 0.15 -4.43
N HIS A 555 10.62 1.22 -5.12
CA HIS A 555 10.61 2.57 -4.55
C HIS A 555 9.89 2.61 -3.18
N PHE A 556 8.67 2.10 -3.07
CA PHE A 556 7.95 2.10 -1.79
C PHE A 556 8.71 1.35 -0.68
N ALA A 557 9.38 0.23 -1.00
CA ALA A 557 10.15 -0.50 -0.02
C ALA A 557 11.39 0.28 0.43
N VAL A 558 12.12 0.86 -0.51
CA VAL A 558 13.33 1.67 -0.26
C VAL A 558 12.99 2.93 0.54
N ASP A 559 11.94 3.67 0.15
CA ASP A 559 11.53 4.91 0.83
C ASP A 559 11.19 4.68 2.32
N LEU A 560 10.50 3.56 2.61
CA LEU A 560 10.15 3.16 3.98
C LEU A 560 11.38 2.78 4.81
N LEU A 561 12.33 2.06 4.20
CA LEU A 561 13.58 1.67 4.85
C LEU A 561 14.50 2.88 5.08
N GLN A 562 14.63 3.76 4.10
CA GLN A 562 15.42 4.99 4.19
C GLN A 562 14.85 5.92 5.28
N SER A 563 13.53 6.11 5.30
CA SER A 563 12.87 6.89 6.36
C SER A 563 13.18 6.33 7.74
N ALA A 564 13.07 5.00 7.92
CA ALA A 564 13.36 4.36 9.18
C ALA A 564 14.85 4.45 9.58
N SER A 565 15.77 4.24 8.63
CA SER A 565 17.21 4.36 8.87
C SER A 565 17.65 5.76 9.29
N ALA A 566 16.92 6.79 8.82
CA ALA A 566 17.12 8.17 9.22
C ALA A 566 16.42 8.53 10.55
N GLY A 567 15.83 7.56 11.26
CA GLY A 567 15.09 7.81 12.51
C GLY A 567 13.79 8.60 12.31
N ARG A 568 13.23 8.61 11.10
CA ARG A 568 12.03 9.39 10.74
C ARG A 568 10.80 8.48 10.59
N GLU A 569 9.65 9.02 10.95
CA GLU A 569 8.36 8.38 10.64
C GLU A 569 8.20 8.25 9.12
N GLY A 570 7.83 7.06 8.66
CA GLY A 570 7.59 6.80 7.24
C GLY A 570 6.25 7.35 6.79
N LEU A 571 6.17 7.93 5.59
CA LEU A 571 4.89 8.26 4.97
C LEU A 571 4.24 6.96 4.47
N ASN A 572 3.03 6.68 4.93
CA ASN A 572 2.29 5.49 4.50
C ASN A 572 1.99 5.59 2.99
N PRO A 573 2.37 4.61 2.15
CA PRO A 573 2.10 4.65 0.70
C PRO A 573 0.61 4.71 0.35
N LEU A 574 -0.29 4.31 1.26
CA LEU A 574 -1.74 4.47 1.08
C LEU A 574 -2.23 5.91 1.19
N SER A 575 -1.39 6.85 1.61
CA SER A 575 -1.71 8.29 1.63
C SER A 575 -2.05 8.82 0.24
N TYR A 576 -1.53 8.18 -0.81
CA TYR A 576 -1.78 8.49 -2.22
C TYR A 576 -2.72 7.48 -2.90
N SER A 577 -3.49 6.70 -2.12
CA SER A 577 -4.34 5.65 -2.68
C SER A 577 -5.49 6.18 -3.55
N THR A 578 -5.69 5.54 -4.71
CA THR A 578 -6.74 5.87 -5.67
C THR A 578 -7.98 4.98 -5.55
N GLN A 579 -8.06 4.07 -4.59
CA GLN A 579 -9.16 3.08 -4.50
C GLN A 579 -10.56 3.69 -4.43
N MET A 580 -10.74 4.75 -3.64
CA MET A 580 -12.00 5.49 -3.62
C MET A 580 -12.17 6.40 -4.84
N SER A 581 -11.06 6.84 -5.44
CA SER A 581 -11.06 7.66 -6.64
C SER A 581 -11.53 6.86 -7.86
N GLU A 582 -11.17 5.57 -7.96
CA GLU A 582 -11.68 4.62 -8.96
C GLU A 582 -13.21 4.44 -8.88
N ASP A 583 -13.74 4.30 -7.66
CA ASP A 583 -15.21 4.30 -7.45
C ASP A 583 -15.81 5.62 -7.95
N MET A 584 -15.14 6.74 -7.67
CA MET A 584 -15.55 8.06 -8.16
C MET A 584 -15.43 8.22 -9.67
N VAL A 585 -14.57 7.49 -10.37
CA VAL A 585 -14.48 7.50 -11.84
C VAL A 585 -15.59 6.65 -12.44
N GLY A 586 -15.79 5.44 -11.92
CA GLY A 586 -16.77 4.49 -12.44
C GLY A 586 -18.22 5.02 -12.42
N ARG A 587 -18.55 5.85 -11.44
CA ARG A 587 -19.89 6.45 -11.26
C ARG A 587 -20.25 7.47 -12.38
N PRO A 588 -19.50 8.57 -12.62
CA PRO A 588 -19.70 9.48 -13.74
C PRO A 588 -19.62 8.77 -15.08
N SER A 589 -18.67 7.83 -15.25
CA SER A 589 -18.56 7.07 -16.48
C SER A 589 -19.81 6.21 -16.74
N ARG A 590 -20.42 5.61 -15.71
CA ARG A 590 -21.69 4.88 -15.85
C ARG A 590 -22.83 5.79 -16.31
N LEU A 591 -22.96 6.99 -15.72
CA LEU A 591 -23.96 7.96 -16.15
C LEU A 591 -23.74 8.39 -17.61
N SER A 592 -22.48 8.59 -18.00
CA SER A 592 -22.12 9.00 -19.36
C SER A 592 -22.55 7.99 -20.45
N ARG A 593 -22.79 6.71 -20.10
CA ARG A 593 -23.26 5.67 -21.03
C ARG A 593 -24.66 5.93 -21.57
N GLY A 594 -25.52 6.60 -20.80
CA GLY A 594 -26.92 6.86 -21.14
C GLY A 594 -27.13 7.99 -22.16
N PHE A 595 -26.09 8.74 -22.54
CA PHE A 595 -26.26 9.97 -23.33
C PHE A 595 -25.30 10.03 -24.53
N ALA A 596 -25.72 10.64 -25.63
CA ALA A 596 -24.80 10.98 -26.73
C ALA A 596 -24.04 12.24 -26.32
N LEU A 597 -22.75 12.11 -25.97
CA LEU A 597 -21.90 13.18 -25.43
C LEU A 597 -21.43 14.21 -26.46
N GLN A 598 -22.10 14.30 -27.62
CA GLN A 598 -21.67 15.10 -28.76
C GLN A 598 -21.83 16.63 -28.58
N SER A 599 -22.51 17.14 -27.54
CA SER A 599 -22.70 18.59 -27.34
C SER A 599 -22.30 19.10 -25.96
N ALA A 600 -21.78 20.34 -25.88
CA ALA A 600 -21.36 21.00 -24.64
C ALA A 600 -22.47 21.08 -23.58
N ALA A 601 -23.71 21.34 -24.02
CA ALA A 601 -24.91 21.35 -23.18
C ALA A 601 -25.23 20.00 -22.51
N ARG A 602 -24.62 18.88 -22.93
CA ARG A 602 -24.77 17.55 -22.31
C ARG A 602 -23.61 17.21 -21.38
N LYS A 603 -22.41 17.80 -21.59
CA LYS A 603 -21.26 17.71 -20.67
C LYS A 603 -21.55 18.41 -19.35
N GLN A 604 -22.16 19.60 -19.44
CA GLN A 604 -22.66 20.38 -18.30
C GLN A 604 -23.61 19.58 -17.40
N ARG A 605 -24.47 18.73 -17.98
CA ARG A 605 -25.45 17.95 -17.22
C ARG A 605 -24.84 16.85 -16.37
N LEU A 606 -23.68 16.32 -16.76
CA LEU A 606 -23.00 15.33 -15.91
C LEU A 606 -22.46 16.00 -14.64
N LEU A 607 -21.84 17.17 -14.77
CA LEU A 607 -21.39 17.97 -13.61
C LEU A 607 -22.58 18.41 -12.75
N GLU A 608 -23.69 18.76 -13.38
CA GLU A 608 -24.90 19.15 -12.67
C GLU A 608 -25.54 17.97 -11.91
N ARG A 609 -25.62 16.80 -12.53
CA ARG A 609 -26.09 15.58 -11.85
C ARG A 609 -25.17 15.18 -10.70
N ARG A 610 -23.88 15.49 -10.79
CA ARG A 610 -22.92 15.30 -9.69
C ARG A 610 -23.24 16.21 -8.51
N ARG A 611 -23.55 17.48 -8.76
CA ARG A 611 -24.02 18.43 -7.74
C ARG A 611 -25.28 17.92 -7.05
N GLN A 612 -26.23 17.34 -7.80
CA GLN A 612 -27.45 16.74 -7.24
C GLN A 612 -27.17 15.50 -6.36
N GLU A 613 -26.34 14.56 -6.83
CA GLU A 613 -26.00 13.34 -6.08
C GLU A 613 -25.24 13.65 -4.77
N ALA A 614 -24.38 14.67 -4.78
CA ALA A 614 -23.66 15.10 -3.59
C ALA A 614 -24.60 15.73 -2.54
N LEU A 615 -25.51 16.62 -2.95
CA LEU A 615 -26.51 17.24 -2.07
C LEU A 615 -27.42 16.18 -1.41
N ALA A 616 -27.93 15.24 -2.20
CA ALA A 616 -28.78 14.16 -1.68
C ALA A 616 -28.08 13.33 -0.59
N ARG A 617 -26.77 13.10 -0.74
CA ARG A 617 -25.99 12.33 0.23
C ARG A 617 -25.69 13.13 1.50
N GLU A 618 -25.43 14.42 1.37
CA GLU A 618 -25.26 15.33 2.50
C GLU A 618 -26.52 15.37 3.37
N ALA A 619 -27.69 15.55 2.75
CA ALA A 619 -28.99 15.54 3.43
C ALA A 619 -29.24 14.22 4.18
N HIS A 620 -28.89 13.08 3.59
CA HIS A 620 -29.03 11.77 4.24
C HIS A 620 -28.12 11.61 5.47
N ASN A 621 -26.87 12.08 5.40
CA ASN A 621 -25.95 12.03 6.53
C ASN A 621 -26.40 12.93 7.70
N SER A 622 -27.11 14.03 7.39
CA SER A 622 -27.70 14.94 8.38
C SER A 622 -28.95 14.33 9.06
N ASN A 623 -29.83 13.68 8.28
CA ASN A 623 -31.01 12.98 8.81
C ASN A 623 -30.65 11.79 9.72
N MET A 624 -29.61 11.00 9.38
CA MET A 624 -29.11 9.93 10.28
C MET A 624 -28.56 10.46 11.61
N GLN A 625 -28.26 11.76 11.72
CA GLN A 625 -27.75 12.38 12.94
C GLN A 625 -28.84 13.12 13.73
N GLY A 626 -30.13 12.95 13.39
CA GLY A 626 -31.24 13.55 14.11
C GLY A 626 -31.38 15.07 13.94
N LYS A 627 -30.76 15.65 12.90
CA LYS A 627 -30.95 17.07 12.55
C LYS A 627 -31.91 17.16 11.36
N SER A 628 -33.03 17.87 11.53
CA SER A 628 -33.90 18.26 10.42
C SER A 628 -33.11 19.19 9.49
N VAL A 629 -32.85 18.75 8.26
CA VAL A 629 -32.44 19.69 7.21
C VAL A 629 -33.67 20.51 6.85
N GLN A 630 -33.76 21.76 7.29
CA GLN A 630 -34.71 22.72 6.75
C GLN A 630 -34.23 23.10 5.34
N VAL A 631 -34.59 22.29 4.34
CA VAL A 631 -34.70 22.78 2.97
C VAL A 631 -36.07 23.44 2.89
N LEU A 632 -36.17 24.69 3.35
CA LEU A 632 -37.34 25.52 3.09
C LEU A 632 -37.08 26.23 1.75
N PRO A 633 -37.89 25.98 0.70
CA PRO A 633 -37.86 26.81 -0.50
C PRO A 633 -38.15 28.26 -0.11
N SER A 634 -37.50 29.21 -0.76
CA SER A 634 -37.60 30.64 -0.44
C SER A 634 -38.98 31.26 -0.65
N ASP A 635 -39.99 30.53 -1.13
CA ASP A 635 -41.36 31.01 -1.24
C ASP A 635 -42.36 29.85 -1.09
N ALA A 636 -42.99 29.74 0.07
CA ALA A 636 -44.06 28.77 0.32
C ALA A 636 -45.30 28.96 -0.59
N ASN A 637 -45.43 30.13 -1.22
CA ASN A 637 -46.52 30.44 -2.15
C ASN A 637 -46.33 29.82 -3.55
N THR A 638 -45.11 29.44 -3.93
CA THR A 638 -44.84 28.90 -5.28
C THR A 638 -45.29 27.45 -5.44
N ILE A 639 -45.42 26.70 -4.33
CA ILE A 639 -45.90 25.32 -4.34
C ILE A 639 -47.42 25.25 -4.55
N PHE A 640 -48.20 26.19 -4.00
CA PHE A 640 -49.66 26.22 -4.17
C PHE A 640 -50.08 26.68 -5.58
N GLY A 641 -49.31 27.59 -6.19
CA GLY A 641 -49.56 28.04 -7.57
C GLY A 641 -49.31 26.97 -8.64
N ALA A 642 -48.38 26.04 -8.40
CA ALA A 642 -48.02 24.99 -9.35
C ALA A 642 -48.99 23.78 -9.37
N VAL A 643 -49.93 23.69 -8.43
CA VAL A 643 -50.86 22.54 -8.29
C VAL A 643 -52.34 22.94 -8.42
N GLY A 644 -52.65 24.22 -8.67
CA GLY A 644 -54.02 24.64 -9.02
C GLY A 644 -55.06 24.43 -7.90
N LEU A 645 -54.67 24.55 -6.63
CA LEU A 645 -55.61 24.48 -5.51
C LEU A 645 -55.99 25.88 -5.06
N LYS A 646 -57.26 26.26 -5.25
CA LYS A 646 -57.86 27.45 -4.64
C LYS A 646 -58.00 27.23 -3.14
N GLN A 647 -57.66 28.26 -2.38
CA GLN A 647 -57.80 28.33 -0.94
C GLN A 647 -59.28 28.62 -0.62
N GLU A 648 -59.99 27.67 -0.02
CA GLU A 648 -61.24 27.95 0.71
C GLU A 648 -61.00 27.67 2.20
N GLY A 649 -61.36 28.66 3.01
CA GLY A 649 -60.96 28.75 4.40
C GLY A 649 -61.67 27.77 5.32
N SER A 650 -60.99 27.38 6.38
CA SER A 650 -61.48 27.54 7.76
C SER A 650 -60.41 27.04 8.74
N SER A 651 -60.57 27.55 9.95
CA SER A 651 -59.69 27.64 11.11
C SER A 651 -59.22 26.33 11.76
N SER A 652 -58.01 26.44 12.33
CA SER A 652 -57.53 25.91 13.63
C SER A 652 -57.48 24.40 13.89
N LEU A 653 -56.33 23.98 14.46
CA LEU A 653 -56.13 22.80 15.32
C LEU A 653 -56.19 21.40 14.66
N ALA A 654 -55.26 21.08 13.75
CA ALA A 654 -55.00 19.66 13.40
C ALA A 654 -53.55 19.34 12.94
N ALA A 655 -52.57 20.20 13.20
CA ALA A 655 -51.19 19.99 12.75
C ALA A 655 -50.30 19.13 13.68
N PRO A 656 -50.49 19.02 15.01
CA PRO A 656 -49.52 18.28 15.85
C PRO A 656 -49.77 16.78 16.01
N MET A 657 -50.98 16.25 15.78
CA MET A 657 -51.30 14.86 16.13
C MET A 657 -50.97 13.82 15.04
N ILE A 658 -50.85 14.22 13.77
CA ILE A 658 -50.58 13.27 12.66
C ILE A 658 -49.09 12.88 12.59
N LEU A 659 -48.19 13.73 13.11
CA LEU A 659 -46.74 13.45 13.17
C LEU A 659 -46.33 12.51 14.31
N ALA A 660 -47.13 12.43 15.39
CA ALA A 660 -46.83 11.56 16.54
C ALA A 660 -47.16 10.08 16.26
N CYS A 661 -48.20 9.78 15.47
CA CYS A 661 -48.57 8.40 15.14
C CYS A 661 -47.62 7.72 14.14
N PHE A 662 -46.90 8.48 13.31
CA PHE A 662 -45.90 7.94 12.38
C PHE A 662 -44.55 7.62 13.03
N PHE A 663 -44.27 8.16 14.23
CA PHE A 663 -42.99 7.98 14.92
C PHE A 663 -42.93 6.77 15.86
N TRP A 664 -44.07 6.19 16.25
CA TRP A 664 -44.10 5.05 17.20
C TRP A 664 -43.95 3.68 16.50
N PHE A 665 -44.32 3.55 15.23
CA PHE A 665 -44.31 2.25 14.54
C PHE A 665 -42.93 1.77 14.04
N THR A 666 -41.89 2.63 14.08
CA THR A 666 -40.55 2.30 13.56
C THR A 666 -39.52 1.96 14.64
N ILE A 667 -39.88 2.02 15.94
CA ILE A 667 -38.93 1.85 17.06
C ILE A 667 -38.97 0.47 17.73
N LEU A 668 -39.85 -0.46 17.32
CA LEU A 668 -39.96 -1.80 17.94
C LEU A 668 -39.42 -2.99 17.11
N ALA A 669 -38.64 -2.76 16.05
CA ALA A 669 -38.09 -3.85 15.23
C ALA A 669 -36.58 -4.14 15.42
N GLU A 670 -35.88 -3.43 16.30
CA GLU A 670 -34.46 -3.70 16.61
C GLU A 670 -34.21 -3.77 18.12
N ALA A 671 -34.66 -4.84 18.75
CA ALA A 671 -34.18 -5.23 20.08
C ALA A 671 -33.98 -6.75 20.19
N SER A 672 -32.71 -7.15 20.12
CA SER A 672 -32.08 -8.39 20.65
C SER A 672 -32.37 -9.76 19.99
N PRO A 673 -31.35 -10.63 19.79
CA PRO A 673 -31.52 -11.99 19.29
C PRO A 673 -31.66 -13.00 20.45
N ALA A 674 -32.78 -13.73 20.52
CA ALA A 674 -32.93 -14.90 21.38
C ALA A 674 -33.82 -15.98 20.71
N ARG A 675 -33.61 -17.23 21.14
CA ARG A 675 -33.92 -18.52 20.48
C ARG A 675 -35.41 -18.94 20.46
N CYS A 676 -35.80 -19.65 19.38
CA CYS A 676 -36.78 -20.78 19.26
C CYS A 676 -38.27 -20.58 19.64
N PRO A 677 -39.22 -21.50 19.31
CA PRO A 677 -39.57 -22.12 18.00
C PRO A 677 -41.12 -22.24 17.74
N GLN A 678 -41.50 -22.84 16.60
CA GLN A 678 -42.75 -23.56 16.28
C GLN A 678 -44.08 -22.86 15.90
N SER A 679 -44.79 -23.57 15.01
CA SER A 679 -46.19 -23.49 14.53
C SER A 679 -46.48 -22.35 13.54
N GLY A 680 -47.16 -22.54 12.42
CA GLY A 680 -48.16 -23.52 12.00
C GLY A 680 -49.24 -22.72 11.25
N TRP A 681 -49.98 -23.38 10.34
CA TRP A 681 -51.06 -22.85 9.49
C TRP A 681 -50.69 -22.44 8.06
N SER A 682 -51.62 -22.80 7.18
CA SER A 682 -51.43 -23.42 5.87
C SER A 682 -52.51 -22.94 4.91
N LEU A 683 -52.25 -23.11 3.60
CA LEU A 683 -53.20 -23.11 2.46
C LEU A 683 -53.76 -21.72 2.08
N LEU A 684 -53.90 -21.33 0.81
CA LEU A 684 -54.38 -22.09 -0.34
C LEU A 684 -53.67 -21.73 -1.65
N ALA A 685 -53.57 -22.76 -2.49
CA ALA A 685 -53.30 -22.69 -3.92
C ALA A 685 -54.57 -22.28 -4.71
N LEU A 686 -54.37 -21.62 -5.85
CA LEU A 686 -55.28 -21.69 -7.00
C LEU A 686 -54.45 -21.69 -8.30
N LYS A 687 -54.54 -22.82 -9.00
CA LYS A 687 -53.99 -23.12 -10.33
C LYS A 687 -54.92 -22.61 -11.44
N GLY A 688 -54.38 -22.50 -12.66
CA GLY A 688 -55.11 -22.53 -13.93
C GLY A 688 -54.40 -21.65 -14.98
N GLU A 689 -53.33 -22.13 -15.63
CA GLU A 689 -53.33 -22.77 -16.96
C GLU A 689 -53.70 -21.84 -18.13
N LEU A 690 -52.76 -21.66 -19.08
CA LEU A 690 -53.01 -21.79 -20.53
C LEU A 690 -51.71 -21.73 -21.36
N HIS A 691 -51.44 -22.87 -22.00
CA HIS A 691 -50.79 -23.15 -23.29
C HIS A 691 -49.28 -22.96 -23.58
N ARG A 692 -48.64 -24.13 -23.77
CA ARG A 692 -47.55 -24.44 -24.70
C ARG A 692 -48.03 -24.45 -26.16
N SER A 693 -47.19 -23.96 -27.08
CA SER A 693 -46.79 -24.50 -28.40
C SER A 693 -46.10 -23.36 -29.19
N SER A 694 -45.09 -23.50 -30.05
CA SER A 694 -44.29 -24.62 -30.57
C SER A 694 -43.03 -24.07 -31.31
N LYS A 695 -42.02 -24.95 -31.54
CA LYS A 695 -40.83 -24.89 -32.45
C LYS A 695 -39.59 -24.16 -31.90
N GLN A 696 -38.45 -24.76 -31.56
CA GLN A 696 -37.64 -25.89 -32.11
C GLN A 696 -36.94 -25.57 -33.45
N SER A 697 -35.61 -25.79 -33.47
CA SER A 697 -34.56 -25.48 -34.49
C SER A 697 -34.04 -24.02 -34.42
N TRP A 698 -32.77 -23.72 -34.14
CA TRP A 698 -31.53 -24.26 -34.74
C TRP A 698 -30.43 -24.59 -33.70
N ILE A 699 -29.73 -25.70 -33.93
CA ILE A 699 -28.52 -26.20 -33.24
C ILE A 699 -27.36 -26.18 -34.26
N GLU A 700 -26.21 -25.67 -33.79
CA GLU A 700 -24.78 -25.96 -34.10
C GLU A 700 -24.18 -25.93 -35.51
N THR A 701 -22.90 -25.50 -35.48
CA THR A 701 -21.77 -25.74 -36.43
C THR A 701 -21.76 -24.80 -37.65
N THR A 702 -20.73 -23.96 -37.86
CA THR A 702 -19.44 -24.39 -38.43
C THR A 702 -18.37 -23.29 -38.33
N LEU A 703 -17.19 -23.69 -37.81
CA LEU A 703 -15.78 -23.38 -38.13
C LEU A 703 -15.41 -21.98 -38.68
N ASN A 704 -14.48 -21.24 -38.07
CA ASN A 704 -13.01 -21.34 -38.21
C ASN A 704 -12.48 -21.12 -39.64
N GLU A 705 -11.30 -20.48 -39.68
CA GLU A 705 -10.49 -20.05 -40.84
C GLU A 705 -10.73 -18.58 -41.23
N CYS A 706 -9.82 -17.66 -40.88
CA CYS A 706 -8.49 -17.41 -41.49
C CYS A 706 -8.58 -16.00 -42.17
N TYR A 707 -7.58 -15.13 -42.22
CA TYR A 707 -6.13 -15.27 -42.20
C TYR A 707 -5.48 -13.94 -41.78
N PHE A 708 -4.20 -14.07 -41.43
CA PHE A 708 -3.16 -13.07 -41.20
C PHE A 708 -3.03 -11.92 -42.23
N GLY A 709 -2.35 -10.86 -41.77
CA GLY A 709 -1.58 -9.87 -42.55
C GLY A 709 -1.40 -8.61 -41.68
N GLY A 710 -0.22 -8.25 -41.16
CA GLY A 710 1.04 -8.01 -41.90
C GLY A 710 0.77 -6.88 -42.91
N THR A 711 1.34 -5.68 -42.86
CA THR A 711 2.74 -5.23 -42.77
C THR A 711 2.69 -3.69 -42.76
N GLU A 712 3.52 -2.97 -42.00
CA GLU A 712 4.71 -2.21 -42.45
C GLU A 712 4.54 -1.27 -43.67
N TRP A 713 5.42 -0.26 -43.70
CA TRP A 713 5.81 0.67 -44.79
C TRP A 713 5.24 2.10 -44.75
N TYR A 714 6.08 3.04 -44.29
CA TYR A 714 6.69 4.05 -45.17
C TYR A 714 8.05 4.56 -44.62
N GLU A 715 9.11 4.05 -45.26
CA GLU A 715 10.37 4.64 -45.75
C GLU A 715 10.95 5.91 -45.08
N ARG A 716 12.19 5.92 -44.55
CA ARG A 716 13.54 5.72 -45.16
C ARG A 716 14.08 7.01 -45.81
N TRP A 717 15.10 7.61 -45.18
CA TRP A 717 16.18 8.37 -45.84
C TRP A 717 17.52 8.00 -45.19
N GLU A 718 18.49 7.74 -46.06
CA GLU A 718 19.85 7.27 -45.85
C GLU A 718 20.80 8.40 -45.41
N TYR A 719 21.86 8.10 -44.64
CA TYR A 719 23.26 8.00 -45.14
C TYR A 719 24.26 7.79 -43.99
N CYS A 720 25.19 6.87 -44.24
CA CYS A 720 26.35 6.53 -43.42
C CYS A 720 27.39 7.66 -43.36
N TYR A 721 28.15 7.75 -42.26
CA TYR A 721 29.59 8.00 -42.34
C TYR A 721 30.33 7.24 -41.23
N ALA A 722 31.52 6.79 -41.60
CA ALA A 722 32.33 5.74 -41.01
C ALA A 722 33.41 6.25 -40.03
N GLY A 723 34.04 5.29 -39.33
CA GLY A 723 35.35 5.40 -38.67
C GLY A 723 35.26 5.07 -37.18
N GLY A 724 36.02 4.15 -36.59
CA GLY A 724 37.16 3.34 -37.03
C GLY A 724 38.03 3.00 -35.80
N CYS A 725 38.42 1.72 -35.71
CA CYS A 725 39.63 1.14 -35.09
C CYS A 725 39.90 1.25 -33.57
N ASP A 726 39.95 0.05 -32.94
CA ASP A 726 41.07 -0.60 -32.23
C ASP A 726 41.85 0.15 -31.12
N GLU A 727 41.90 -0.45 -29.92
CA GLU A 727 43.11 -1.11 -29.36
C GLU A 727 42.89 -1.57 -27.90
N GLU A 728 43.17 -2.86 -27.63
CA GLU A 728 43.40 -3.42 -26.30
C GLU A 728 44.84 -3.13 -25.83
N TYR A 729 45.06 -2.86 -24.53
CA TYR A 729 46.09 -3.52 -23.69
C TYR A 729 45.82 -3.19 -22.18
N PRO A 730 46.23 -4.07 -21.23
CA PRO A 730 45.77 -4.12 -19.84
C PRO A 730 46.77 -3.50 -18.87
N THR A 731 46.34 -2.77 -17.85
CA THR A 731 47.24 -2.43 -16.71
C THR A 731 46.50 -2.12 -15.39
N GLY A 732 46.86 -2.87 -14.34
CA GLY A 732 46.93 -2.37 -12.94
C GLY A 732 45.79 -2.73 -11.99
N PRO A 733 46.06 -3.28 -10.77
CA PRO A 733 45.07 -3.29 -9.69
C PRO A 733 44.89 -1.85 -9.17
N GLU A 734 43.68 -1.32 -9.28
CA GLU A 734 43.32 0.00 -8.78
C GLU A 734 43.44 0.06 -7.25
N VAL A 735 44.08 1.12 -6.75
CA VAL A 735 44.15 1.45 -5.32
C VAL A 735 42.92 2.29 -4.98
N CYS A 736 42.01 1.76 -4.15
CA CYS A 736 40.84 2.51 -3.69
C CYS A 736 41.25 3.64 -2.74
N THR A 737 40.71 4.84 -2.97
CA THR A 737 40.86 6.02 -2.12
C THR A 737 39.88 5.99 -0.94
N ASN A 738 40.27 6.70 0.13
CA ASN A 738 39.72 6.66 1.50
C ASN A 738 38.21 6.91 1.64
N ASP A 739 37.37 5.88 1.46
CA ASP A 739 36.00 5.89 1.98
C ASP A 739 35.61 4.51 2.52
N HIS A 740 35.05 4.48 3.73
CA HIS A 740 34.86 3.28 4.56
C HIS A 740 33.72 2.35 4.11
N SER A 741 33.69 1.90 2.85
CA SER A 741 32.67 0.98 2.35
C SER A 741 33.24 -0.19 1.55
N CYS A 742 33.75 -1.21 2.24
CA CYS A 742 33.94 -2.54 1.65
C CYS A 742 32.80 -3.46 2.11
N VAL A 743 31.87 -3.79 1.20
CA VAL A 743 30.89 -4.87 1.38
C VAL A 743 31.05 -5.81 0.18
N PRO A 744 31.34 -7.11 0.36
CA PRO A 744 31.61 -8.02 -0.75
C PRO A 744 30.35 -8.27 -1.60
N ALA A 745 30.51 -8.18 -2.93
CA ALA A 745 29.59 -8.75 -3.92
C ALA A 745 29.94 -10.23 -4.18
N ARG A 746 28.97 -11.03 -4.64
CA ARG A 746 29.18 -12.46 -4.95
C ARG A 746 30.30 -12.63 -5.99
N GLY A 747 31.32 -13.43 -5.66
CA GLY A 747 32.41 -13.84 -6.57
C GLY A 747 33.82 -13.42 -6.16
N ASN A 748 33.99 -12.51 -5.20
CA ASN A 748 35.33 -12.04 -4.81
C ASN A 748 35.70 -12.54 -3.40
N CYS A 749 36.80 -13.30 -3.25
CA CYS A 749 37.36 -13.61 -1.93
C CYS A 749 38.20 -12.37 -1.46
N LEU A 750 38.04 -11.95 -0.20
CA LEU A 750 38.67 -10.75 0.40
C LEU A 750 39.89 -11.17 1.21
N TYR A 751 41.09 -10.62 0.93
CA TYR A 751 42.34 -10.99 1.58
C TYR A 751 43.01 -9.78 2.28
N ALA A 752 43.43 -9.93 3.54
CA ALA A 752 44.16 -8.90 4.31
C ALA A 752 45.64 -9.27 4.52
N SER A 753 46.59 -8.37 4.16
CA SER A 753 48.04 -8.61 4.27
C SER A 753 48.58 -8.39 5.70
N ARG A 754 49.52 -9.25 6.15
CA ARG A 754 50.12 -9.22 7.51
C ARG A 754 51.39 -8.36 7.71
N ARG A 755 51.90 -7.57 6.75
CA ARG A 755 53.14 -6.76 6.97
C ARG A 755 53.02 -5.26 6.62
N PRO A 756 53.45 -4.34 7.52
CA PRO A 756 53.59 -2.91 7.21
C PRO A 756 54.87 -2.63 6.40
N VAL A 757 54.78 -1.79 5.35
CA VAL A 757 55.93 -1.26 4.59
C VAL A 757 56.10 0.23 4.96
N PRO A 758 57.32 0.75 5.16
CA PRO A 758 57.53 2.07 5.77
C PRO A 758 57.12 3.19 4.80
N LEU A 759 56.30 4.13 5.27
CA LEU A 759 56.01 5.38 4.56
C LEU A 759 57.11 6.40 4.88
N GLY A 760 57.82 6.85 3.85
CA GLY A 760 58.64 8.05 3.91
C GLY A 760 57.77 9.28 4.13
N GLU A 761 58.09 10.01 5.19
CA GLU A 761 57.77 11.40 5.55
C GLU A 761 56.60 12.07 4.81
N TYR A 762 55.43 12.17 5.47
CA TYR A 762 54.89 13.46 5.91
C TYR A 762 53.69 13.29 6.89
N ASN A 763 53.85 13.94 8.03
CA ASN A 763 52.90 14.31 9.10
C ASN A 763 52.15 13.25 9.93
N ARG A 764 52.49 13.22 11.23
CA ARG A 764 51.94 12.37 12.30
C ARG A 764 50.63 12.96 12.81
N GLU A 765 49.46 12.41 12.43
CA GLU A 765 48.24 12.48 13.27
C GLU A 765 47.03 11.59 12.85
N THR A 766 47.11 10.75 11.81
CA THR A 766 45.97 9.87 11.45
C THR A 766 46.38 8.41 11.23
N CYS A 767 45.87 7.57 12.13
CA CYS A 767 45.53 6.14 12.03
C CYS A 767 46.31 5.25 11.04
N GLY A 768 47.04 4.26 11.56
CA GLY A 768 47.60 3.14 10.79
C GLY A 768 46.51 2.12 10.39
N TRP A 769 46.31 1.91 9.09
CA TRP A 769 45.36 0.93 8.54
C TRP A 769 46.07 -0.15 7.71
N TYR A 770 45.53 -1.37 7.79
CA TYR A 770 45.84 -2.50 6.91
C TYR A 770 45.39 -2.20 5.46
N LYS A 771 46.17 -2.62 4.45
CA LYS A 771 45.73 -2.59 3.05
C LYS A 771 45.01 -3.89 2.70
N CYS A 772 43.73 -3.81 2.38
CA CYS A 772 42.93 -4.91 1.85
C CYS A 772 43.10 -5.01 0.34
N TYR A 773 43.19 -6.24 -0.18
CA TYR A 773 43.23 -6.51 -1.61
C TYR A 773 42.00 -7.33 -2.01
N CYS A 774 41.28 -6.86 -3.03
CA CYS A 774 40.24 -7.65 -3.69
C CYS A 774 40.85 -8.29 -4.93
N ARG A 775 40.77 -9.62 -5.04
CA ARG A 775 41.09 -10.34 -6.28
C ARG A 775 39.81 -10.98 -6.82
N HIS A 776 39.60 -10.83 -8.12
CA HIS A 776 38.53 -11.50 -8.83
C HIS A 776 38.88 -12.99 -8.99
N VAL A 777 37.95 -13.88 -8.64
CA VAL A 777 38.08 -15.34 -8.79
C VAL A 777 36.78 -15.90 -9.35
N GLU A 778 36.85 -17.01 -10.08
CA GLU A 778 35.68 -17.63 -10.71
C GLU A 778 34.74 -18.25 -9.65
N PRO A 779 33.42 -18.32 -9.90
CA PRO A 779 32.46 -18.88 -8.94
C PRO A 779 32.74 -20.37 -8.63
N GLY A 780 33.18 -20.67 -7.40
CA GLY A 780 33.36 -22.05 -6.91
C GLY A 780 34.77 -22.42 -6.45
N GLU A 781 35.76 -21.51 -6.58
CA GLU A 781 37.18 -21.81 -6.29
C GLU A 781 37.72 -21.25 -4.96
N CYS A 782 36.91 -20.66 -4.07
CA CYS A 782 37.43 -20.30 -2.73
C CYS A 782 37.68 -21.60 -1.93
N SER A 783 38.94 -22.06 -1.84
CA SER A 783 39.35 -23.14 -0.93
C SER A 783 39.37 -22.66 0.52
N GLU A 784 39.00 -23.51 1.48
CA GLU A 784 38.99 -23.19 2.93
C GLU A 784 40.39 -22.82 3.50
N GLU A 785 41.47 -23.08 2.76
CA GLU A 785 42.84 -22.76 3.17
C GLU A 785 43.26 -21.37 2.66
N ALA A 786 43.55 -20.46 3.60
CA ALA A 786 44.03 -19.12 3.29
C ALA A 786 45.43 -19.15 2.66
N LEU A 787 45.68 -18.28 1.66
CA LEU A 787 47.03 -18.06 1.13
C LEU A 787 48.01 -17.70 2.26
N PRO A 788 49.28 -18.14 2.22
CA PRO A 788 50.26 -17.87 3.26
C PRO A 788 50.38 -16.36 3.55
N GLY A 789 49.86 -15.92 4.70
CA GLY A 789 49.89 -14.52 5.13
C GLY A 789 48.57 -13.73 5.04
N PHE A 790 47.43 -14.37 4.72
CA PHE A 790 46.10 -13.73 4.57
C PHE A 790 44.96 -14.46 5.34
N THR A 791 43.75 -13.88 5.49
CA THR A 791 42.55 -14.47 6.18
C THR A 791 41.21 -14.05 5.49
N VAL A 792 40.12 -14.85 5.59
CA VAL A 792 38.79 -14.68 4.91
C VAL A 792 37.67 -14.20 5.89
N LEU A 793 36.69 -13.39 5.45
CA LEU A 793 35.76 -12.59 6.29
C LEU A 793 34.25 -12.97 6.30
N GLN A 794 33.81 -14.14 5.79
CA GLN A 794 32.38 -14.45 5.58
C GLN A 794 31.60 -14.96 6.83
N ASP A 795 32.26 -15.24 7.96
CA ASP A 795 31.69 -15.96 9.12
C ASP A 795 30.92 -15.11 10.17
N ALA A 796 30.98 -13.77 10.12
CA ALA A 796 30.66 -12.94 11.29
C ALA A 796 29.18 -12.86 11.77
N LEU A 797 28.18 -13.33 11.00
CA LEU A 797 26.76 -13.34 11.43
C LEU A 797 26.23 -14.71 11.90
N THR A 798 26.88 -15.80 11.48
CA THR A 798 26.65 -17.16 11.98
C THR A 798 27.27 -17.37 13.35
N ASP A 799 28.28 -16.58 13.70
CA ASP A 799 29.04 -16.73 14.94
C ASP A 799 28.38 -16.16 16.21
N LEU A 800 27.22 -15.51 16.11
CA LEU A 800 26.53 -14.88 17.26
C LEU A 800 25.62 -15.84 18.05
N TRP A 801 25.35 -17.02 17.50
CA TRP A 801 24.43 -18.01 18.06
C TRP A 801 25.03 -19.41 17.97
N GLU A 802 25.30 -20.01 19.11
CA GLU A 802 25.89 -21.34 19.21
C GLU A 802 24.81 -22.37 19.59
N PRO A 803 24.62 -23.44 18.78
CA PRO A 803 23.75 -24.56 19.18
C PRO A 803 24.31 -25.27 20.41
N VAL A 804 23.50 -25.37 21.47
CA VAL A 804 23.90 -26.07 22.70
C VAL A 804 23.70 -27.57 22.47
N GLY A 805 24.78 -28.34 22.54
CA GLY A 805 24.76 -29.79 22.27
C GLY A 805 24.97 -30.19 20.81
N GLY A 806 25.25 -29.22 19.92
CA GLY A 806 25.47 -29.47 18.50
C GLY A 806 24.18 -29.43 17.67
N LEU A 807 24.23 -30.07 16.49
CA LEU A 807 23.08 -30.17 15.59
C LEU A 807 22.12 -31.26 16.09
N GLY A 808 20.98 -30.87 16.64
CA GLY A 808 19.99 -31.81 17.14
C GLY A 808 18.77 -31.15 17.77
N ASN A 809 17.81 -31.98 18.20
CA ASN A 809 16.56 -31.55 18.81
C ASN A 809 16.72 -31.36 20.32
N HIS A 810 17.29 -30.21 20.71
CA HIS A 810 17.72 -29.96 22.08
C HIS A 810 16.84 -28.95 22.80
N ALA A 811 16.43 -29.32 24.01
CA ALA A 811 15.85 -28.41 25.00
C ALA A 811 16.96 -27.89 25.92
N CYS A 812 16.92 -26.60 26.26
CA CYS A 812 17.95 -25.97 27.08
C CYS A 812 17.86 -26.38 28.54
N ARG A 813 19.00 -26.51 29.22
CA ARG A 813 19.07 -26.89 30.63
C ARG A 813 20.09 -26.03 31.39
N GLY A 814 19.93 -25.97 32.71
CA GLY A 814 20.83 -25.26 33.61
C GLY A 814 22.10 -26.05 33.95
N ASP A 815 22.20 -26.52 35.18
CA ASP A 815 23.42 -27.15 35.73
C ASP A 815 23.71 -28.53 35.13
N ASN A 816 22.67 -29.27 34.71
CA ASN A 816 22.78 -30.61 34.14
C ASN A 816 21.56 -30.91 33.26
N ALA A 817 21.57 -32.03 32.53
CA ALA A 817 20.50 -32.39 31.58
C ALA A 817 19.09 -32.49 32.21
N SER A 818 18.97 -32.61 33.54
CA SER A 818 17.70 -32.65 34.25
C SER A 818 17.28 -31.29 34.86
N ASP A 819 18.15 -30.28 34.84
CA ASP A 819 17.86 -28.95 35.37
C ASP A 819 17.03 -28.11 34.39
N ASN A 820 15.72 -28.12 34.61
CA ASN A 820 14.73 -27.30 33.88
C ASN A 820 14.04 -26.31 34.84
N ASP A 821 14.79 -25.70 35.76
CA ASP A 821 14.22 -24.75 36.71
C ASP A 821 13.67 -23.50 35.98
N PRO A 822 12.37 -23.15 36.15
CA PRO A 822 11.77 -22.01 35.48
C PRO A 822 12.33 -20.65 35.91
N ARG A 823 13.16 -20.60 36.97
CA ARG A 823 13.90 -19.37 37.35
C ARG A 823 14.99 -19.00 36.34
N HIS A 824 15.41 -19.94 35.49
CA HIS A 824 16.49 -19.72 34.52
C HIS A 824 16.05 -18.95 33.26
N TYR A 825 14.74 -18.84 33.02
CA TYR A 825 14.22 -18.30 31.78
C TYR A 825 12.85 -17.64 31.91
N VAL A 826 12.52 -16.78 30.93
CA VAL A 826 11.20 -16.14 30.80
C VAL A 826 10.50 -16.67 29.57
N VAL A 827 9.29 -17.19 29.74
CA VAL A 827 8.50 -17.78 28.65
C VAL A 827 7.70 -16.70 27.90
N HIS A 828 7.78 -16.73 26.58
CA HIS A 828 7.02 -15.89 25.66
C HIS A 828 6.30 -16.73 24.61
N LYS A 829 5.10 -16.29 24.24
CA LYS A 829 4.32 -16.92 23.17
C LYS A 829 4.76 -16.37 21.80
N ILE A 830 5.70 -17.04 21.17
CA ILE A 830 6.34 -16.63 19.90
C ILE A 830 6.31 -17.80 18.92
N TYR A 831 6.05 -17.52 17.64
CA TYR A 831 5.77 -18.54 16.62
C TYR A 831 6.90 -18.69 15.57
N SER A 832 8.03 -18.00 15.74
CA SER A 832 9.21 -18.21 14.89
C SER A 832 10.51 -18.14 15.69
N LEU A 833 11.48 -18.98 15.32
CA LEU A 833 12.82 -19.01 15.92
C LEU A 833 13.51 -17.63 15.81
N GLU A 834 13.38 -16.98 14.67
CA GLU A 834 13.98 -15.67 14.41
C GLU A 834 13.36 -14.56 15.27
N GLU A 835 12.05 -14.58 15.53
CA GLU A 835 11.42 -13.65 16.47
C GLU A 835 11.86 -13.91 17.92
N CYS A 836 12.13 -15.17 18.27
CA CYS A 836 12.68 -15.55 19.58
C CYS A 836 14.11 -15.02 19.74
N LYS A 837 14.97 -15.18 18.72
CA LYS A 837 16.32 -14.60 18.65
C LYS A 837 16.29 -13.08 18.77
N LEU A 838 15.46 -12.41 17.96
CA LEU A 838 15.33 -10.94 17.99
C LEU A 838 14.84 -10.43 19.33
N LYS A 839 13.95 -11.16 20.00
CA LYS A 839 13.48 -10.77 21.32
C LYS A 839 14.56 -10.88 22.38
N CYS A 840 15.34 -11.96 22.36
CA CYS A 840 16.53 -12.09 23.20
C CYS A 840 17.55 -10.95 22.94
N MET A 841 17.81 -10.62 21.67
CA MET A 841 18.72 -9.53 21.29
C MET A 841 18.20 -8.13 21.65
N GLY A 842 16.88 -7.96 21.75
CA GLY A 842 16.22 -6.70 22.05
C GLY A 842 15.95 -6.44 23.53
N LEU A 843 16.32 -7.36 24.43
CA LEU A 843 16.33 -7.08 25.87
C LEU A 843 17.48 -6.11 26.21
N ASP A 844 17.27 -5.23 27.19
CA ASP A 844 18.29 -4.29 27.66
C ASP A 844 19.59 -5.02 28.06
N ARG A 845 20.71 -4.30 27.98
CA ARG A 845 22.09 -4.82 28.13
C ARG A 845 22.24 -5.73 29.37
N GLY A 846 22.28 -7.05 29.17
CA GLY A 846 22.71 -8.01 30.21
C GLY A 846 21.84 -9.24 30.39
N ASP A 847 20.55 -9.16 30.02
CA ASP A 847 19.58 -10.13 30.53
C ASP A 847 19.51 -11.41 29.70
N CYS A 848 19.64 -11.35 28.37
CA CYS A 848 19.57 -12.57 27.57
C CYS A 848 20.93 -13.30 27.46
N ARG A 849 20.89 -14.60 27.72
CA ARG A 849 22.02 -15.52 27.59
C ARG A 849 21.82 -16.60 26.51
N GLY A 850 20.61 -16.73 26.00
CA GLY A 850 20.25 -17.66 24.94
C GLY A 850 18.75 -17.89 24.87
N ILE A 851 18.33 -18.81 24.01
CA ILE A 851 16.92 -19.15 23.80
C ILE A 851 16.70 -20.65 23.74
N GLU A 852 15.58 -21.12 24.29
CA GLU A 852 14.94 -22.36 23.88
C GLU A 852 13.71 -21.99 23.03
N TYR A 853 13.61 -22.56 21.83
CA TYR A 853 12.47 -22.33 20.95
C TYR A 853 11.75 -23.62 20.61
N SER A 854 10.43 -23.62 20.74
CA SER A 854 9.52 -24.57 20.12
C SER A 854 8.35 -23.80 19.50
N HIS A 855 7.60 -24.41 18.57
CA HIS A 855 6.53 -23.68 17.88
C HIS A 855 5.47 -23.15 18.86
N GLY A 856 5.38 -21.82 18.98
CA GLY A 856 4.45 -21.15 19.88
C GLY A 856 4.98 -20.90 21.30
N ARG A 857 6.21 -21.33 21.63
CA ARG A 857 6.86 -21.12 22.93
C ARG A 857 8.35 -20.77 22.76
N CYS A 858 8.73 -19.58 23.23
CA CYS A 858 10.10 -19.10 23.27
C CYS A 858 10.48 -18.86 24.73
N GLU A 859 11.47 -19.58 25.23
CA GLU A 859 12.04 -19.36 26.55
C GLU A 859 13.32 -18.54 26.38
N ILE A 860 13.33 -17.33 26.92
CA ILE A 860 14.52 -16.47 26.92
C ILE A 860 15.29 -16.75 28.19
N TRP A 861 16.50 -17.28 28.06
CA TRP A 861 17.33 -17.67 29.18
C TRP A 861 18.06 -16.46 29.75
N THR A 862 17.96 -16.28 31.07
CA THR A 862 18.53 -15.16 31.83
C THR A 862 19.46 -15.60 32.96
N ARG A 863 19.69 -16.91 33.08
CA ARG A 863 20.61 -17.53 34.05
C ARG A 863 22.03 -16.94 33.95
N ALA A 864 22.60 -16.43 35.04
CA ALA A 864 23.89 -15.73 35.04
C ALA A 864 25.07 -16.52 34.41
N PHE A 865 25.07 -17.85 34.52
CA PHE A 865 26.07 -18.75 33.94
C PHE A 865 25.79 -19.15 32.48
N GLY A 866 24.78 -18.54 31.86
CA GLY A 866 24.34 -18.87 30.52
C GLY A 866 23.78 -20.28 30.40
N ILE A 867 23.85 -20.81 29.18
CA ILE A 867 23.35 -22.15 28.82
C ILE A 867 24.54 -23.03 28.46
N PHE A 868 24.66 -24.18 29.12
CA PHE A 868 25.66 -25.19 28.79
C PHE A 868 25.03 -26.58 28.68
N ALA A 869 24.17 -26.95 29.63
CA ALA A 869 23.50 -28.23 29.57
C ALA A 869 22.32 -28.20 28.59
N TYR A 870 21.99 -29.38 28.06
CA TYR A 870 20.84 -29.60 27.21
C TYR A 870 20.25 -30.98 27.48
N ALA A 871 19.00 -31.18 27.08
CA ALA A 871 18.38 -32.49 27.01
C ALA A 871 17.97 -32.76 25.56
N GLU A 872 18.36 -33.92 25.04
CA GLU A 872 17.89 -34.38 23.74
C GLU A 872 16.44 -34.87 23.87
N ILE A 873 15.56 -34.31 23.05
CA ILE A 873 14.14 -34.66 23.03
C ILE A 873 13.85 -35.44 21.75
N PRO A 874 13.18 -36.60 21.81
CA PRO A 874 12.75 -37.29 20.59
C PRO A 874 11.80 -36.42 19.76
N LEU A 875 12.06 -36.31 18.45
CA LEU A 875 11.33 -35.42 17.52
C LEU A 875 9.82 -35.69 17.50
N GLU A 876 9.40 -36.93 17.73
CA GLU A 876 8.00 -37.33 17.80
C GLU A 876 7.23 -36.73 18.98
N LYS A 877 7.93 -36.23 20.02
CA LYS A 877 7.30 -35.58 21.18
C LYS A 877 7.12 -34.08 20.96
N ALA A 878 8.16 -33.40 20.48
CA ALA A 878 8.15 -31.99 20.12
C ALA A 878 9.49 -31.56 19.49
N ALA A 879 9.46 -30.49 18.69
CA ALA A 879 10.65 -29.85 18.13
C ALA A 879 11.11 -28.67 19.00
N PHE A 880 12.35 -28.75 19.47
CA PHE A 880 13.05 -27.79 20.30
C PHE A 880 14.35 -27.33 19.61
N THR A 881 14.73 -26.09 19.86
CA THR A 881 15.99 -25.51 19.42
C THR A 881 16.60 -24.74 20.58
N CYS A 882 17.73 -25.22 21.09
CA CYS A 882 18.48 -24.58 22.15
C CYS A 882 19.70 -23.84 21.60
N LEU A 883 19.73 -22.52 21.74
CA LEU A 883 20.82 -21.67 21.26
C LEU A 883 21.36 -20.80 22.39
N ARG A 884 22.68 -20.79 22.57
CA ARG A 884 23.38 -19.82 23.39
C ARG A 884 23.69 -18.57 22.58
N TYR A 885 23.60 -17.41 23.23
CA TYR A 885 23.87 -16.13 22.60
C TYR A 885 25.28 -15.64 22.95
N GLY A 886 26.10 -15.34 21.93
CA GLY A 886 27.52 -15.00 22.10
C GLY A 886 28.40 -15.75 21.11
N TRP A 887 29.72 -15.56 21.25
CA TRP A 887 30.72 -16.27 20.44
C TRP A 887 30.90 -17.72 20.93
N PRO A 888 31.38 -18.66 20.10
CA PRO A 888 31.47 -20.07 20.47
C PRO A 888 32.44 -20.34 21.63
N THR A 889 32.05 -21.17 22.60
CA THR A 889 32.95 -21.51 23.74
C THR A 889 34.29 -22.14 23.32
N SER A 890 34.34 -22.75 22.13
CA SER A 890 35.57 -23.29 21.54
C SER A 890 36.66 -22.24 21.28
N LYS A 891 36.32 -20.94 21.31
CA LYS A 891 37.30 -19.84 21.16
C LYS A 891 38.07 -19.54 22.46
N LEU A 892 37.70 -20.13 23.60
CA LEU A 892 38.50 -20.11 24.82
C LEU A 892 39.60 -21.16 24.72
N SER A 893 40.85 -20.70 24.70
CA SER A 893 42.03 -21.54 24.73
C SER A 893 42.75 -21.39 26.07
N PRO A 894 43.40 -22.44 26.60
CA PRO A 894 44.33 -22.30 27.71
C PRO A 894 45.31 -21.15 27.49
N ALA A 895 45.57 -20.35 28.53
CA ALA A 895 46.48 -19.22 28.41
C ALA A 895 47.95 -19.65 28.14
N GLU A 896 48.28 -20.90 28.48
CA GLU A 896 49.58 -21.59 28.39
C GLU A 896 49.37 -23.09 28.09
N PRO A 897 50.40 -23.82 27.63
CA PRO A 897 50.35 -25.29 27.47
C PRO A 897 50.20 -26.07 28.80
N SER A 898 50.36 -25.43 29.96
CA SER A 898 50.04 -26.02 31.28
C SER A 898 48.83 -25.33 31.91
N THR A 899 47.78 -26.09 32.18
CA THR A 899 46.43 -25.61 32.54
C THR A 899 46.22 -25.42 34.05
N SER A 900 47.28 -25.17 34.82
CA SER A 900 47.21 -25.19 36.28
C SER A 900 47.75 -23.91 36.94
N HIS A 901 47.43 -22.72 36.43
CA HIS A 901 47.85 -21.45 37.03
C HIS A 901 46.73 -20.40 36.95
N PRO A 902 46.64 -19.46 37.92
CA PRO A 902 45.67 -18.38 37.88
C PRO A 902 46.05 -17.31 36.84
N CYS A 903 45.03 -16.62 36.32
CA CYS A 903 45.17 -15.56 35.33
C CYS A 903 45.71 -14.27 35.96
N ARG A 904 46.47 -13.49 35.19
CA ARG A 904 46.97 -12.16 35.58
C ARG A 904 46.88 -11.17 34.44
N TYR A 905 46.80 -9.88 34.76
CA TYR A 905 46.71 -8.84 33.74
C TYR A 905 48.05 -8.60 33.03
N SER A 906 49.07 -8.04 33.70
CA SER A 906 50.35 -7.69 33.05
C SER A 906 51.60 -8.37 33.60
N SER A 907 51.58 -8.86 34.85
CA SER A 907 52.70 -9.56 35.51
C SER A 907 52.20 -10.67 36.46
N PRO A 908 53.04 -11.61 36.91
CA PRO A 908 52.63 -12.69 37.82
C PRO A 908 51.96 -12.21 39.12
N GLU A 909 52.27 -11.01 39.57
CA GLU A 909 51.74 -10.39 40.78
C GLU A 909 50.48 -9.53 40.55
N ASP A 910 50.04 -9.37 39.29
CA ASP A 910 48.96 -8.45 38.89
C ASP A 910 47.58 -9.14 38.93
N ASP A 911 47.02 -9.25 40.13
CA ASP A 911 45.75 -9.92 40.46
C ASP A 911 44.60 -8.94 40.80
N ASP A 912 44.68 -7.69 40.33
CA ASP A 912 43.73 -6.64 40.69
C ASP A 912 42.27 -7.03 40.29
N PRO A 913 41.31 -7.01 41.23
CA PRO A 913 39.94 -7.45 41.00
C PRO A 913 39.15 -6.55 40.04
N THR A 914 39.69 -5.40 39.61
CA THR A 914 39.08 -4.57 38.56
C THR A 914 39.17 -5.21 37.17
N HIS A 915 40.01 -6.24 37.00
CA HIS A 915 40.22 -6.93 35.73
C HIS A 915 39.17 -8.00 35.43
N TYR A 916 38.46 -8.50 36.42
CA TYR A 916 37.52 -9.62 36.27
C TYR A 916 36.31 -9.45 37.17
N ASP A 917 35.21 -10.09 36.79
CA ASP A 917 33.99 -10.14 37.58
C ASP A 917 33.80 -11.56 38.16
N LEU A 918 33.60 -11.64 39.49
CA LEU A 918 33.36 -12.90 40.18
C LEU A 918 31.89 -13.32 40.08
N LEU A 919 31.62 -14.53 39.59
CA LEU A 919 30.24 -15.01 39.46
C LEU A 919 29.66 -15.55 40.80
N PRO A 920 28.37 -15.31 41.08
CA PRO A 920 27.79 -15.48 42.43
C PRO A 920 27.48 -16.93 42.89
N SER A 921 27.82 -17.99 42.15
CA SER A 921 27.41 -19.37 42.49
C SER A 921 28.46 -20.17 43.26
N LYS A 922 27.98 -21.06 44.13
CA LYS A 922 28.78 -22.13 44.76
C LYS A 922 28.95 -23.27 43.75
N HIS A 923 30.19 -23.52 43.32
CA HIS A 923 30.58 -24.68 42.49
C HIS A 923 30.17 -24.65 41.00
N PRO A 924 30.54 -23.61 40.22
CA PRO A 924 30.43 -23.70 38.77
C PRO A 924 31.38 -24.78 38.24
N SER A 925 30.92 -25.57 37.28
CA SER A 925 31.79 -26.38 36.44
C SER A 925 32.61 -25.48 35.49
N LEU A 926 33.72 -26.01 34.96
CA LEU A 926 34.53 -25.28 33.97
C LEU A 926 33.68 -24.84 32.77
N GLU A 927 32.77 -25.69 32.32
CA GLU A 927 31.93 -25.42 31.16
C GLU A 927 30.86 -24.36 31.41
N GLU A 928 30.32 -24.27 32.64
CA GLU A 928 29.46 -23.15 33.03
C GLU A 928 30.23 -21.84 33.10
N CYS A 929 31.49 -21.89 33.53
CA CYS A 929 32.35 -20.72 33.54
C CYS A 929 32.62 -20.22 32.10
N LYS A 930 32.88 -21.14 31.16
CA LYS A 930 32.99 -20.83 29.73
C LYS A 930 31.70 -20.24 29.17
N ALA A 931 30.55 -20.84 29.46
CA ALA A 931 29.24 -20.38 29.01
C ALA A 931 28.88 -18.98 29.52
N ALA A 932 29.29 -18.66 30.74
CA ALA A 932 29.08 -17.33 31.32
C ALA A 932 29.87 -16.24 30.57
N CYS A 933 31.08 -16.56 30.14
CA CYS A 933 31.98 -15.65 29.44
C CYS A 933 31.48 -15.32 28.01
N THR A 934 30.99 -16.31 27.26
CA THR A 934 30.53 -16.09 25.88
C THR A 934 29.34 -15.14 25.77
N GLY A 935 28.42 -15.23 26.73
CA GLY A 935 27.25 -14.35 26.84
C GLY A 935 27.43 -13.18 27.81
N TYR A 936 28.65 -12.80 28.20
CA TYR A 936 28.90 -11.80 29.24
C TYR A 936 28.56 -10.37 28.78
N ARG A 937 27.71 -9.66 29.53
CA ARG A 937 27.13 -8.36 29.13
C ARG A 937 26.94 -7.37 30.28
N SER A 938 27.96 -7.22 31.13
CA SER A 938 27.96 -6.24 32.23
C SER A 938 28.67 -4.93 31.84
N GLY A 939 28.36 -4.37 30.67
CA GLY A 939 28.99 -3.14 30.15
C GLY A 939 30.43 -3.28 29.62
N LYS A 940 31.06 -4.44 29.80
CA LYS A 940 32.34 -4.88 29.21
C LYS A 940 32.18 -6.25 28.56
N SER A 941 33.01 -6.58 27.58
CA SER A 941 33.06 -7.91 26.95
C SER A 941 34.00 -8.84 27.73
N CYS A 942 33.67 -10.13 27.79
CA CYS A 942 34.60 -11.12 28.32
C CYS A 942 35.82 -11.28 27.39
N THR A 943 37.01 -11.40 27.98
CA THR A 943 38.30 -11.64 27.32
C THR A 943 38.92 -12.99 27.74
N GLY A 944 38.38 -13.63 28.76
CA GLY A 944 38.82 -14.93 29.25
C GLY A 944 38.14 -15.34 30.57
N ILE A 945 38.52 -16.48 31.10
CA ILE A 945 38.05 -17.00 32.37
C ILE A 945 39.21 -17.49 33.23
N GLU A 946 39.08 -17.33 34.54
CA GLU A 946 39.81 -18.12 35.53
C GLU A 946 38.80 -19.03 36.24
N TRP A 947 39.11 -20.31 36.33
CA TRP A 947 38.25 -21.28 36.99
C TRP A 947 39.02 -22.12 38.00
N SER A 948 38.44 -22.36 39.16
CA SER A 948 38.86 -23.40 40.11
C SER A 948 37.62 -24.06 40.71
N PRO A 949 37.73 -25.27 41.30
CA PRO A 949 36.57 -25.92 41.90
C PRO A 949 35.88 -25.02 42.93
N GLY A 950 34.69 -24.51 42.62
CA GLY A 950 33.98 -23.57 43.50
C GLY A 950 34.01 -22.10 43.07
N ARG A 951 34.84 -21.69 42.11
CA ARG A 951 35.07 -20.28 41.76
C ARG A 951 35.18 -20.08 40.24
N CYS A 952 34.51 -19.07 39.73
CA CYS A 952 34.59 -18.66 38.32
C CYS A 952 34.73 -17.14 38.22
N GLU A 953 35.78 -16.71 37.55
CA GLU A 953 36.07 -15.31 37.26
C GLU A 953 35.95 -15.07 35.77
N VAL A 954 35.18 -14.07 35.40
CA VAL A 954 35.02 -13.65 34.01
C VAL A 954 35.88 -12.42 33.78
N TRP A 955 36.98 -12.60 33.05
CA TRP A 955 37.95 -11.54 32.80
C TRP A 955 37.40 -10.54 31.78
N THR A 956 37.39 -9.26 32.15
CA THR A 956 36.98 -8.15 31.28
C THR A 956 38.15 -7.33 30.76
N SER A 957 39.35 -7.54 31.31
CA SER A 957 40.62 -7.02 30.81
C SER A 957 41.46 -8.13 30.19
N PRO A 958 42.28 -7.84 29.15
CA PRO A 958 43.13 -8.86 28.53
C PRO A 958 44.01 -9.61 29.54
N ILE A 959 43.97 -10.93 29.52
CA ILE A 959 44.89 -11.77 30.30
C ILE A 959 46.26 -11.77 29.61
N GLY A 960 47.26 -11.14 30.23
CA GLY A 960 48.61 -10.98 29.68
C GLY A 960 49.69 -11.72 30.47
N SER A 961 49.39 -12.26 31.65
CA SER A 961 50.34 -13.03 32.46
C SER A 961 49.63 -14.11 33.31
N PHE A 962 50.39 -14.85 34.11
CA PHE A 962 49.94 -15.87 35.05
C PHE A 962 50.96 -15.99 36.18
N ASP A 963 50.53 -16.51 37.32
CA ASP A 963 51.42 -16.79 38.45
C ASP A 963 51.91 -18.25 38.40
N PRO A 964 53.16 -18.53 38.00
CA PRO A 964 53.68 -19.89 37.90
C PRO A 964 53.90 -20.55 39.27
N THR A 965 53.86 -19.78 40.36
CA THR A 965 54.09 -20.30 41.72
C THR A 965 52.84 -20.90 42.35
N VAL A 966 51.65 -20.59 41.81
CA VAL A 966 50.36 -21.02 42.32
C VAL A 966 49.72 -22.02 41.37
N THR A 967 49.34 -23.19 41.89
CA THR A 967 48.72 -24.28 41.10
C THR A 967 47.26 -24.54 41.45
N GLY A 968 46.50 -25.18 40.55
CA GLY A 968 45.11 -25.61 40.81
C GLY A 968 44.01 -24.75 40.17
N PHE A 969 44.39 -23.85 39.26
CA PHE A 969 43.48 -22.94 38.55
C PHE A 969 43.57 -23.17 37.04
N THR A 970 42.44 -23.07 36.35
CA THR A 970 42.35 -23.15 34.90
C THR A 970 42.18 -21.74 34.35
N CYS A 971 43.27 -21.16 33.87
CA CYS A 971 43.25 -19.89 33.15
C CYS A 971 43.04 -20.12 31.64
N MET A 972 41.96 -19.56 31.09
CA MET A 972 41.67 -19.61 29.66
C MET A 972 41.46 -18.20 29.12
N LYS A 973 42.13 -17.89 28.02
CA LYS A 973 41.99 -16.61 27.32
C LYS A 973 41.31 -16.81 25.99
N MET A 974 40.60 -15.78 25.54
CA MET A 974 40.14 -15.68 24.17
C MET A 974 41.37 -15.67 23.25
N GLY A 975 41.45 -16.60 22.29
CA GLY A 975 42.65 -16.78 21.45
C GLY A 975 43.10 -15.49 20.74
N ALA A 976 44.38 -15.38 20.37
CA ALA A 976 44.95 -14.17 19.78
C ALA A 976 44.21 -13.67 18.51
N ASP A 977 43.57 -14.58 17.76
CA ASP A 977 42.71 -14.26 16.61
C ASP A 977 41.38 -13.59 17.00
N ALA A 978 40.91 -13.74 18.24
CA ALA A 978 39.69 -13.12 18.74
C ALA A 978 39.96 -11.86 19.60
N SER A 979 41.22 -11.61 19.98
CA SER A 979 41.64 -10.44 20.78
C SER A 979 41.94 -9.16 19.97
N ARG A 980 41.91 -9.23 18.63
CA ARG A 980 41.93 -8.01 17.78
C ARG A 980 40.52 -7.43 17.73
N LYS A 981 40.40 -6.11 17.55
CA LYS A 981 39.16 -5.28 17.50
C LYS A 981 38.01 -5.78 16.59
N GLU A 982 38.10 -6.98 16.01
CA GLU A 982 37.13 -7.64 15.13
C GLU A 982 35.90 -8.21 15.84
N TRP A 983 35.98 -8.51 17.14
CA TRP A 983 34.83 -8.98 17.95
C TRP A 983 34.37 -7.94 18.97
N SER A 984 34.06 -6.73 18.49
CA SER A 984 33.05 -5.91 19.15
C SER A 984 31.72 -6.31 18.52
N PRO A 985 30.84 -7.04 19.23
CA PRO A 985 29.49 -7.22 18.71
C PRO A 985 28.84 -5.83 18.58
N PRO A 986 27.88 -5.63 17.67
CA PRO A 986 27.41 -4.30 17.25
C PRO A 986 26.50 -3.63 18.31
N TRP A 987 27.02 -3.35 19.51
CA TRP A 987 26.38 -2.47 20.51
C TRP A 987 26.95 -1.06 20.46
#